data_AF-A0A520Z193-F1
#
_entry.id   AF-A0A520Z193-F1
#
_cell.length_a   1.000
_cell.length_b   1.000
_cell.length_c   1.000
_cell.angle_alpha   90.00
_cell.angle_beta   90.00
_cell.angle_gamma   90.00
#
_symmetry.space_group_name_H-M   'P 1'
#
loop_
_entity.id
_entity.type
_entity.pdbx_description
1 polymer ?
#
loop_
_entity_poly.entity_id
_entity_poly.type
_entity_poly.pdbx_seq_one_letter_code
_entity_poly.pdbx_strand_id
1 'polypeptide(L)'
;MNNLKLADAVWACIGLATIALAFEYWFYTVLAMLAYGIYRISMAVIGTDRIQERIQRKRTEKLYQKAIEKYGGLQSEDAVENALVDWGREIYNDLPNAIEPIQTQLSYTIVDLFHYERFHAPIPEPPLKSNSLEGARYRDYLSQLDAKAYDEASKAVAGDLITESLTEFVLHLPVQSVDVTWGNSPVADIFDTRAAVQAVVLPFYNKTARERKVFVEMREQLDRNICEVSGMPYSTENRNSERLLLPEEYPNTDAHTRYLKETPLLDLFITPVPVGVKTDDRWEHHWIVAATGHGKTQMLSSLILDDLERAQNGECSVVVMDSNSKLIEEIARLSIFGNGGALEDKLIVLDPQDDLPLALNLFDIGIADFSALPKKQQDKFYNATIEIYEYIISALIGADMTQKQGTLFKYVIRLLLAIPNANIITFLELMSQDQSLKYKPYMDKLDGAARTFFDTHFFEGEFKRSKPEIHRRLLGLLANTSFEAMFSASSNKLRLDRELDESKVILINTAKGHLGDEASGIFGRFFVGLIWQATKMRFEDPDPHPVYVYIDEAVEYFDPHIGALLRQARKSRIGLIMAHQDFEGVPEGVLAALRTNASIRMAGGIESPYDLKRVSNTMGLNPELINKQQKGSFLTSVRGGITNASIQFEIGRLSTEPKMSVREYKLIKQKMQDKYYYEPGETHDELLAVSEDASKYDVGSSGTAEANPNDYFD
;
A
#
# COMPACT_ATOMS: atom_id res chain seq x y z
N MET A 1 5.47 -72.67 -122.12
CA MET A 1 5.22 -73.29 -120.80
C MET A 1 6.00 -72.66 -119.62
N ASN A 2 6.65 -71.48 -119.77
CA ASN A 2 7.46 -70.89 -118.67
C ASN A 2 6.81 -69.76 -117.85
N ASN A 3 5.65 -69.21 -118.26
CA ASN A 3 5.03 -68.09 -117.54
C ASN A 3 4.06 -68.52 -116.41
N LEU A 4 3.58 -69.77 -116.39
CA LEU A 4 2.68 -70.25 -115.32
C LEU A 4 3.41 -70.53 -114.00
N LYS A 5 4.66 -71.03 -114.05
CA LYS A 5 5.43 -71.37 -112.84
C LYS A 5 5.96 -70.14 -112.07
N LEU A 6 6.13 -69.00 -112.74
CA LEU A 6 6.57 -67.76 -112.08
C LEU A 6 5.42 -67.09 -111.32
N ALA A 7 4.20 -67.13 -111.86
CA ALA A 7 3.01 -66.58 -111.20
C ALA A 7 2.68 -67.33 -109.90
N ASP A 8 2.74 -68.66 -109.89
CA ASP A 8 2.47 -69.47 -108.69
C ASP A 8 3.54 -69.25 -107.60
N ALA A 9 4.81 -69.06 -107.98
CA ALA A 9 5.88 -68.74 -107.04
C ALA A 9 5.73 -67.34 -106.43
N VAL A 10 5.29 -66.35 -107.22
CA VAL A 10 5.02 -64.99 -106.74
C VAL A 10 3.81 -64.98 -105.80
N TRP A 11 2.73 -65.69 -106.13
CA TRP A 11 1.57 -65.81 -105.24
C TRP A 11 1.90 -66.56 -103.93
N ALA A 12 2.76 -67.58 -103.96
CA ALA A 12 3.25 -68.25 -102.75
C ALA A 12 4.10 -67.32 -101.88
N CYS A 13 4.97 -66.49 -102.47
CA CYS A 13 5.76 -65.51 -101.73
C CYS A 13 4.90 -64.39 -101.14
N ILE A 14 3.89 -63.91 -101.87
CA ILE A 14 2.93 -62.92 -101.37
C ILE A 14 2.11 -63.51 -100.22
N GLY A 15 1.66 -64.77 -100.34
CA GLY A 15 0.95 -65.51 -99.29
C GLY A 15 1.78 -65.68 -98.02
N LEU A 16 3.06 -66.05 -98.14
CA LEU A 16 3.97 -66.16 -97.00
C LEU A 16 4.28 -64.79 -96.36
N ALA A 17 4.46 -63.74 -97.16
CA ALA A 17 4.69 -62.38 -96.66
C ALA A 17 3.45 -61.83 -95.91
N THR A 18 2.25 -62.12 -96.40
CA THR A 18 1.00 -61.72 -95.72
C THR A 18 0.78 -62.49 -94.42
N ILE A 19 1.12 -63.77 -94.36
CA ILE A 19 1.09 -64.55 -93.11
C ILE A 19 2.13 -64.03 -92.11
N ALA A 20 3.34 -63.68 -92.56
CA ALA A 20 4.38 -63.12 -91.71
C ALA A 20 3.96 -61.77 -91.10
N LEU A 21 3.41 -60.86 -91.92
CA LEU A 21 2.89 -59.57 -91.47
C LEU A 21 1.69 -59.72 -90.51
N ALA A 22 0.80 -60.69 -90.78
CA ALA A 22 -0.31 -60.99 -89.87
C ALA A 22 0.18 -61.53 -88.52
N PHE A 23 1.22 -62.37 -88.52
CA PHE A 23 1.81 -62.90 -87.30
C PHE A 23 2.54 -61.82 -86.49
N GLU A 24 3.23 -60.91 -87.17
CA GLU A 24 3.90 -59.77 -86.56
C GLU A 24 2.88 -58.80 -85.93
N TYR A 25 1.80 -58.47 -86.64
CA TYR A 25 0.71 -57.66 -86.11
C TYR A 25 0.00 -58.33 -84.93
N TRP A 26 -0.25 -59.64 -85.00
CA TRP A 26 -0.80 -60.42 -83.89
C TRP A 26 0.13 -60.42 -82.68
N PHE A 27 1.44 -60.58 -82.89
CA PHE A 27 2.43 -60.56 -81.82
C PHE A 27 2.46 -59.20 -81.10
N TYR A 28 2.51 -58.09 -81.84
CA TYR A 28 2.50 -56.75 -81.25
C TYR A 28 1.18 -56.41 -80.56
N THR A 29 0.04 -56.86 -81.09
CA THR A 29 -1.27 -56.65 -80.43
C THR A 29 -1.39 -57.46 -79.14
N VAL A 30 -0.92 -58.70 -79.09
CA VAL A 30 -0.85 -59.49 -77.86
C VAL A 30 0.09 -58.84 -76.82
N LEU A 31 1.24 -58.32 -77.25
CA LEU A 31 2.19 -57.64 -76.37
C LEU A 31 1.60 -56.34 -75.79
N ALA A 32 0.88 -55.56 -76.61
CA ALA A 32 0.18 -54.36 -76.18
C ALA A 32 -0.96 -54.66 -75.20
N MET A 33 -1.72 -55.74 -75.42
CA MET A 33 -2.76 -56.18 -74.48
C MET A 33 -2.18 -56.64 -73.14
N LEU A 34 -1.04 -57.34 -73.15
CA LEU A 34 -0.31 -57.71 -71.93
C LEU A 34 0.20 -56.48 -71.18
N ALA A 35 0.81 -55.51 -71.88
CA ALA A 35 1.27 -54.27 -71.27
C ALA A 35 0.11 -53.44 -70.68
N TYR A 36 -1.03 -53.36 -71.39
CA TYR A 36 -2.23 -52.69 -70.90
C TYR A 36 -2.85 -53.41 -69.69
N GLY A 37 -2.85 -54.75 -69.71
CA GLY A 37 -3.26 -55.57 -68.58
C GLY A 37 -2.38 -55.35 -67.35
N ILE A 38 -1.05 -55.35 -67.52
CA ILE A 38 -0.08 -55.03 -66.46
C ILE A 38 -0.33 -53.61 -65.94
N TYR A 39 -0.50 -52.62 -66.82
CA TYR A 39 -0.79 -51.23 -66.43
C TYR A 39 -2.08 -51.13 -65.60
N ARG A 40 -3.18 -51.71 -66.06
CA ARG A 40 -4.48 -51.72 -65.35
C ARG A 40 -4.39 -52.45 -64.01
N ILE A 41 -3.66 -53.56 -63.95
CA ILE A 41 -3.40 -54.29 -62.70
C ILE A 41 -2.55 -53.44 -61.76
N SER A 42 -1.48 -52.81 -62.24
CA SER A 42 -0.65 -51.92 -61.42
C SER A 42 -1.41 -50.69 -60.92
N MET A 43 -2.30 -50.08 -61.73
CA MET A 43 -3.17 -49.00 -61.29
C MET A 43 -4.23 -49.45 -60.28
N ALA A 44 -4.82 -50.64 -60.47
CA ALA A 44 -5.76 -51.23 -59.52
C ALA A 44 -5.07 -51.60 -58.19
N VAL A 45 -3.82 -52.07 -58.24
CA VAL A 45 -3.00 -52.40 -57.06
C VAL A 45 -2.54 -51.13 -56.34
N ILE A 46 -2.03 -50.12 -57.05
CA ILE A 46 -1.60 -48.82 -56.49
C ILE A 46 -2.78 -48.02 -55.92
N GLY A 47 -3.99 -48.21 -56.46
CA GLY A 47 -5.22 -47.58 -55.98
C GLY A 47 -5.86 -48.23 -54.75
N THR A 48 -5.30 -49.33 -54.22
CA THR A 48 -5.81 -49.91 -52.97
C THR A 48 -5.37 -49.09 -51.75
N ASP A 49 -6.30 -48.81 -50.84
CA ASP A 49 -6.07 -48.00 -49.63
C ASP A 49 -4.83 -48.46 -48.82
N ARG A 50 -4.54 -49.77 -48.81
CA ARG A 50 -3.38 -50.34 -48.11
C ARG A 50 -2.03 -49.92 -48.71
N ILE A 51 -1.93 -49.77 -50.02
CA ILE A 51 -0.67 -49.39 -50.68
C ILE A 51 -0.46 -47.88 -50.59
N GLN A 52 -1.51 -47.08 -50.74
CA GLN A 52 -1.46 -45.63 -50.49
C GLN A 52 -1.07 -45.33 -49.03
N GLU A 53 -1.66 -46.04 -48.07
CA GLU A 53 -1.27 -45.96 -46.65
C GLU A 53 0.22 -46.27 -46.45
N ARG A 54 0.75 -47.31 -47.10
CA ARG A 54 2.17 -47.68 -46.98
C ARG A 54 3.12 -46.64 -47.57
N ILE A 55 2.74 -46.00 -48.68
CA ILE A 55 3.51 -44.92 -49.31
C ILE A 55 3.49 -43.66 -48.44
N GLN A 56 2.30 -43.25 -47.98
CA GLN A 56 2.13 -42.08 -47.13
C GLN A 56 2.82 -42.27 -45.77
N ARG A 57 2.75 -43.46 -45.17
CA ARG A 57 3.44 -43.80 -43.93
C ARG A 57 4.95 -43.67 -44.08
N LYS A 58 5.55 -44.24 -45.14
CA LYS A 58 6.99 -44.08 -45.42
C LYS A 58 7.40 -42.61 -45.59
N ARG A 59 6.55 -41.79 -46.23
CA ARG A 59 6.80 -40.36 -46.43
C ARG A 59 6.72 -39.58 -45.12
N THR A 60 5.69 -39.85 -44.31
CA THR A 60 5.51 -39.29 -42.97
C THR A 60 6.69 -39.66 -42.06
N GLU A 61 7.09 -40.93 -42.05
CA GLU A 61 8.18 -41.46 -41.22
C GLU A 61 9.55 -40.86 -41.62
N LYS A 62 9.80 -40.63 -42.91
CA LYS A 62 10.99 -39.93 -43.38
C LYS A 62 11.04 -38.46 -42.93
N LEU A 63 9.91 -37.75 -42.98
CA LEU A 63 9.82 -36.37 -42.50
C LEU A 63 9.97 -36.30 -40.97
N TYR A 64 9.38 -37.25 -40.25
CA TYR A 64 9.46 -37.37 -38.80
C TYR A 64 10.90 -37.62 -38.32
N GLN A 65 11.59 -38.61 -38.92
CA GLN A 65 12.99 -38.92 -38.58
C GLN A 65 13.92 -37.74 -38.89
N LYS A 66 13.73 -37.06 -40.03
CA LYS A 66 14.50 -35.86 -40.36
C LYS A 66 14.28 -34.73 -39.34
N ALA A 67 13.06 -34.59 -38.84
CA ALA A 67 12.75 -33.61 -37.81
C ALA A 67 13.34 -34.02 -36.44
N ILE A 68 13.28 -35.29 -36.04
CA ILE A 68 13.94 -35.78 -34.82
C ILE A 68 15.46 -35.61 -34.88
N GLU A 69 16.10 -35.93 -36.00
CA GLU A 69 17.56 -35.81 -36.14
C GLU A 69 18.04 -34.35 -36.04
N LYS A 70 17.21 -33.40 -36.48
CA LYS A 70 17.51 -31.96 -36.50
C LYS A 70 17.12 -31.24 -35.20
N TYR A 71 16.06 -31.69 -34.53
CA TYR A 71 15.47 -31.01 -33.36
C TYR A 71 15.54 -31.84 -32.07
N GLY A 72 15.96 -33.11 -32.12
CA GLY A 72 15.98 -34.02 -30.97
C GLY A 72 17.05 -33.71 -29.92
N GLY A 73 18.13 -33.01 -30.28
CA GLY A 73 19.14 -32.53 -29.33
C GLY A 73 18.73 -31.29 -28.53
N LEU A 74 17.64 -30.61 -28.94
CA LEU A 74 17.11 -29.44 -28.24
C LEU A 74 16.04 -29.81 -27.21
N GLN A 75 15.65 -31.09 -27.11
CA GLN A 75 14.59 -31.53 -26.19
C GLN A 75 15.09 -31.87 -24.78
N SER A 76 16.39 -31.74 -24.48
CA SER A 76 16.92 -31.98 -23.13
C SER A 76 16.79 -30.73 -22.25
N GLU A 77 16.34 -30.90 -21.01
CA GLU A 77 16.26 -29.84 -19.98
C GLU A 77 17.59 -29.05 -19.86
N ASP A 78 18.74 -29.73 -19.96
CA ASP A 78 20.08 -29.14 -19.94
C ASP A 78 20.31 -28.04 -21.00
N ALA A 79 19.66 -28.11 -22.16
CA ALA A 79 19.86 -27.13 -23.24
C ALA A 79 19.09 -25.83 -22.98
N VAL A 80 17.93 -25.93 -22.34
CA VAL A 80 17.14 -24.79 -21.87
C VAL A 80 17.86 -24.12 -20.71
N GLU A 81 18.41 -24.90 -19.78
CA GLU A 81 19.16 -24.41 -18.63
C GLU A 81 20.43 -23.65 -19.05
N ASN A 82 21.19 -24.15 -20.03
CA ASN A 82 22.37 -23.47 -20.55
C ASN A 82 22.02 -22.17 -21.32
N ALA A 83 20.94 -22.17 -22.11
CA ALA A 83 20.47 -20.98 -22.82
C ALA A 83 19.94 -19.89 -21.84
N LEU A 84 19.28 -20.31 -20.76
CA LEU A 84 18.87 -19.45 -19.66
C LEU A 84 20.07 -18.86 -18.90
N VAL A 85 21.15 -19.64 -18.72
CA VAL A 85 22.38 -19.16 -18.07
C VAL A 85 23.12 -18.13 -18.93
N ASP A 86 23.16 -18.31 -20.26
CA ASP A 86 23.88 -17.38 -21.15
C ASP A 86 23.10 -16.07 -21.37
N TRP A 87 21.80 -16.13 -21.65
CA TRP A 87 20.98 -14.92 -21.88
C TRP A 87 20.46 -14.29 -20.60
N GLY A 88 20.19 -15.11 -19.58
CA GLY A 88 19.91 -14.61 -18.25
C GLY A 88 21.07 -13.76 -17.74
N ARG A 89 22.33 -14.11 -18.00
CA ARG A 89 23.48 -13.34 -17.47
C ARG A 89 23.52 -11.88 -17.93
N GLU A 90 23.10 -11.55 -19.15
CA GLU A 90 23.01 -10.14 -19.61
C GLU A 90 21.87 -9.40 -18.92
N ILE A 91 20.69 -10.01 -18.87
CA ILE A 91 19.51 -9.52 -18.16
C ILE A 91 19.84 -9.31 -16.66
N TYR A 92 20.36 -10.33 -15.97
CA TYR A 92 20.74 -10.32 -14.55
C TYR A 92 21.81 -9.28 -14.20
N ASN A 93 22.72 -8.93 -15.11
CA ASN A 93 23.74 -7.90 -14.88
C ASN A 93 23.16 -6.48 -14.86
N ASP A 94 22.09 -6.23 -15.62
CA ASP A 94 21.37 -4.94 -15.67
C ASP A 94 20.20 -4.87 -14.66
N LEU A 95 19.90 -5.99 -13.99
CA LEU A 95 18.78 -6.20 -13.04
C LEU A 95 19.10 -6.23 -11.53
N PRO A 96 20.24 -5.75 -10.99
CA PRO A 96 20.63 -6.01 -9.59
C PRO A 96 19.67 -5.43 -8.53
N ASN A 97 18.66 -4.64 -8.94
CA ASN A 97 17.69 -4.00 -8.05
C ASN A 97 16.23 -4.50 -8.20
N ALA A 98 15.93 -5.47 -9.07
CA ALA A 98 14.56 -6.00 -9.14
C ALA A 98 14.24 -6.93 -7.96
N ILE A 99 13.01 -6.85 -7.47
CA ILE A 99 12.52 -7.65 -6.34
C ILE A 99 12.48 -9.13 -6.75
N GLU A 100 12.84 -10.04 -5.84
CA GLU A 100 12.97 -11.50 -6.07
C GLU A 100 11.80 -12.15 -6.86
N PRO A 101 10.50 -11.84 -6.60
CA PRO A 101 9.40 -12.40 -7.37
C PRO A 101 9.45 -12.02 -8.87
N ILE A 102 9.89 -10.80 -9.18
CA ILE A 102 10.04 -10.33 -10.57
C ILE A 102 11.18 -11.08 -11.25
N GLN A 103 12.32 -11.26 -10.58
CA GLN A 103 13.46 -12.01 -11.15
C GLN A 103 13.07 -13.44 -11.51
N THR A 104 12.31 -14.08 -10.61
CA THR A 104 11.77 -15.42 -10.82
C THR A 104 10.79 -15.44 -11.99
N GLN A 105 9.85 -14.48 -12.04
CA GLN A 105 8.89 -14.41 -13.14
C GLN A 105 9.57 -14.14 -14.48
N LEU A 106 10.57 -13.25 -14.54
CA LEU A 106 11.32 -12.98 -15.76
C LEU A 106 11.91 -14.27 -16.34
N SER A 107 12.48 -15.13 -15.49
CA SER A 107 13.01 -16.43 -15.89
C SER A 107 11.94 -17.35 -16.48
N TYR A 108 10.77 -17.43 -15.84
CA TYR A 108 9.63 -18.21 -16.37
C TYR A 108 9.12 -17.65 -17.70
N THR A 109 8.94 -16.32 -17.80
CA THR A 109 8.47 -15.68 -19.02
C THR A 109 9.44 -15.87 -20.19
N ILE A 110 10.76 -15.89 -19.95
CA ILE A 110 11.75 -16.26 -20.99
C ILE A 110 11.44 -17.67 -21.52
N VAL A 111 11.34 -18.66 -20.62
CA VAL A 111 11.04 -20.06 -20.99
C VAL A 111 9.73 -20.16 -21.76
N ASP A 112 8.68 -19.49 -21.29
CA ASP A 112 7.38 -19.50 -21.94
C ASP A 112 7.38 -18.84 -23.32
N LEU A 113 8.13 -17.75 -23.52
CA LEU A 113 8.29 -17.12 -24.84
C LEU A 113 9.04 -18.06 -25.81
N PHE A 114 10.04 -18.81 -25.34
CA PHE A 114 10.71 -19.83 -26.16
C PHE A 114 9.80 -21.01 -26.51
N HIS A 115 8.96 -21.46 -25.57
CA HIS A 115 7.95 -22.48 -25.84
C HIS A 115 6.86 -21.98 -26.78
N TYR A 116 6.42 -20.73 -26.62
CA TYR A 116 5.42 -20.08 -27.45
C TYR A 116 5.86 -20.01 -28.91
N GLU A 117 7.13 -19.69 -29.16
CA GLU A 117 7.72 -19.71 -30.51
C GLU A 117 7.97 -21.13 -31.05
N ARG A 118 7.72 -22.15 -30.22
CA ARG A 118 7.85 -23.58 -30.51
C ARG A 118 9.28 -24.01 -30.84
N PHE A 119 10.27 -23.40 -30.20
CA PHE A 119 11.65 -23.90 -30.27
C PHE A 119 11.79 -25.32 -29.69
N HIS A 120 10.81 -25.78 -28.89
CA HIS A 120 10.89 -27.00 -28.07
C HIS A 120 9.65 -27.93 -28.11
N ALA A 121 8.67 -27.72 -29.00
CA ALA A 121 7.48 -28.59 -29.00
C ALA A 121 7.85 -30.05 -29.34
N PRO A 122 7.53 -31.06 -28.48
CA PRO A 122 7.81 -32.45 -28.80
C PRO A 122 7.05 -32.82 -30.06
N ILE A 123 7.77 -33.35 -31.06
CA ILE A 123 7.18 -33.75 -32.32
C ILE A 123 6.26 -34.95 -32.03
N PRO A 124 4.93 -34.80 -32.10
CA PRO A 124 4.01 -35.87 -31.74
C PRO A 124 4.25 -37.09 -32.61
N GLU A 125 4.00 -38.30 -32.11
CA GLU A 125 4.15 -39.51 -32.92
C GLU A 125 3.23 -39.47 -34.15
N PRO A 126 3.66 -40.04 -35.29
CA PRO A 126 2.86 -40.03 -36.51
C PRO A 126 1.52 -40.77 -36.31
N PRO A 127 0.41 -40.26 -36.88
CA PRO A 127 -0.91 -40.84 -36.69
C PRO A 127 -1.01 -42.27 -37.26
N LEU A 128 -1.85 -43.10 -36.65
CA LEU A 128 -2.06 -44.52 -37.00
C LEU A 128 -2.41 -44.75 -38.48
N LYS A 129 -3.08 -43.78 -39.13
CA LYS A 129 -3.33 -43.76 -40.58
C LYS A 129 -2.75 -42.51 -41.22
N SER A 130 -1.69 -42.68 -42.00
CA SER A 130 -0.99 -41.63 -42.74
C SER A 130 -1.69 -41.20 -44.03
N ASN A 131 -2.55 -42.01 -44.63
CA ASN A 131 -3.39 -41.68 -45.79
C ASN A 131 -4.79 -41.19 -45.35
N SER A 132 -4.80 -40.28 -44.37
CA SER A 132 -6.00 -39.63 -43.85
C SER A 132 -5.82 -38.11 -43.88
N LEU A 133 -6.91 -37.35 -43.66
CA LEU A 133 -6.83 -35.88 -43.50
C LEU A 133 -5.89 -35.49 -42.35
N GLU A 134 -5.89 -36.27 -41.28
CA GLU A 134 -5.02 -36.10 -40.11
C GLU A 134 -3.54 -36.37 -40.47
N GLY A 135 -3.26 -37.43 -41.24
CA GLY A 135 -1.94 -37.72 -41.76
C GLY A 135 -1.40 -36.67 -42.74
N ALA A 136 -2.29 -36.02 -43.51
CA ALA A 136 -1.92 -34.89 -44.37
C ALA A 136 -1.57 -33.65 -43.55
N ARG A 137 -2.41 -33.27 -42.57
CA ARG A 137 -2.13 -32.17 -41.63
C ARG A 137 -0.83 -32.38 -40.87
N TYR A 138 -0.56 -33.61 -40.43
CA TYR A 138 0.68 -33.95 -39.74
C TYR A 138 1.93 -33.79 -40.63
N ARG A 139 1.83 -34.12 -41.93
CA ARG A 139 2.93 -33.85 -42.88
C ARG A 139 3.10 -32.36 -43.18
N ASP A 140 2.01 -31.60 -43.26
CA ASP A 140 2.08 -30.14 -43.40
C ASP A 140 2.74 -29.51 -42.17
N TYR A 141 2.41 -29.99 -40.96
CA TYR A 141 3.09 -29.63 -39.71
C TYR A 141 4.59 -29.93 -39.74
N LEU A 142 4.99 -31.14 -40.12
CA LEU A 142 6.43 -31.49 -40.25
C LEU A 142 7.14 -30.67 -41.34
N SER A 143 6.44 -30.33 -42.41
CA SER A 143 6.99 -29.49 -43.49
C SER A 143 7.10 -28.02 -43.06
N GLN A 144 6.17 -27.54 -42.22
CA GLN A 144 6.26 -26.21 -41.60
C GLN A 144 7.41 -26.14 -40.59
N LEU A 145 7.65 -27.21 -39.81
CA LEU A 145 8.84 -27.33 -38.95
C LEU A 145 10.14 -27.27 -39.77
N ASP A 146 10.21 -28.01 -40.88
CA ASP A 146 11.40 -28.00 -41.75
C ASP A 146 11.57 -26.67 -42.50
N ALA A 147 10.48 -25.97 -42.83
CA ALA A 147 10.48 -24.63 -43.44
C ALA A 147 10.79 -23.50 -42.45
N LYS A 148 10.35 -23.64 -41.18
CA LYS A 148 10.79 -22.85 -40.02
C LYS A 148 12.11 -23.42 -39.47
N ALA A 149 13.06 -23.75 -40.33
CA ALA A 149 14.41 -24.04 -39.89
C ALA A 149 15.01 -22.76 -39.30
N TYR A 150 14.72 -22.48 -38.03
CA TYR A 150 15.39 -21.42 -37.28
C TYR A 150 16.89 -21.78 -37.32
N ASP A 151 17.63 -21.05 -38.14
CA ASP A 151 19.09 -21.02 -38.07
C ASP A 151 19.49 -20.46 -36.69
N GLU A 152 20.73 -20.69 -36.26
CA GLU A 152 21.25 -20.10 -35.01
C GLU A 152 21.03 -18.58 -34.97
N ALA A 153 21.08 -17.91 -36.13
CA ALA A 153 20.81 -16.49 -36.25
C ALA A 153 19.36 -16.12 -35.86
N SER A 154 18.36 -16.92 -36.21
CA SER A 154 16.97 -16.64 -35.83
C SER A 154 16.72 -16.91 -34.34
N LYS A 155 17.45 -17.84 -33.74
CA LYS A 155 17.45 -18.05 -32.28
C LYS A 155 18.11 -16.88 -31.54
N ALA A 156 19.25 -16.40 -32.04
CA ALA A 156 19.92 -15.22 -31.51
C ALA A 156 18.99 -13.99 -31.57
N VAL A 157 18.37 -13.74 -32.73
CA VAL A 157 17.37 -12.67 -32.87
C VAL A 157 16.20 -12.85 -31.90
N ALA A 158 15.71 -14.07 -31.68
CA ALA A 158 14.66 -14.31 -30.70
C ALA A 158 15.10 -13.94 -29.27
N GLY A 159 16.31 -14.33 -28.89
CA GLY A 159 16.92 -13.98 -27.60
C GLY A 159 17.09 -12.47 -27.43
N ASP A 160 17.60 -11.77 -28.44
CA ASP A 160 17.76 -10.31 -28.43
C ASP A 160 16.43 -9.58 -28.23
N LEU A 161 15.37 -10.03 -28.94
CA LEU A 161 14.03 -9.46 -28.83
C LEU A 161 13.39 -9.68 -27.46
N ILE A 162 13.56 -10.86 -26.88
CA ILE A 162 13.10 -11.16 -25.52
C ILE A 162 13.85 -10.24 -24.54
N THR A 163 15.17 -10.13 -24.68
CA THR A 163 16.00 -9.30 -23.81
C THR A 163 15.59 -7.83 -23.88
N GLU A 164 15.39 -7.29 -25.08
CA GLU A 164 14.90 -5.92 -25.30
C GLU A 164 13.52 -5.71 -24.64
N SER A 165 12.58 -6.62 -24.87
CA SER A 165 11.22 -6.58 -24.29
C SER A 165 11.21 -6.61 -22.76
N LEU A 166 11.99 -7.50 -22.16
CA LEU A 166 12.07 -7.64 -20.71
C LEU A 166 12.84 -6.49 -20.06
N THR A 167 13.84 -5.93 -20.74
CA THR A 167 14.53 -4.71 -20.30
C THR A 167 13.56 -3.53 -20.25
N GLU A 168 12.72 -3.37 -21.28
CA GLU A 168 11.67 -2.35 -21.29
C GLU A 168 10.68 -2.53 -20.14
N PHE A 169 10.27 -3.75 -19.82
CA PHE A 169 9.44 -4.01 -18.64
C PHE A 169 10.10 -3.49 -17.36
N VAL A 170 11.36 -3.84 -17.14
CA VAL A 170 12.12 -3.46 -15.94
C VAL A 170 12.32 -1.95 -15.83
N LEU A 171 12.59 -1.28 -16.93
CA LEU A 171 12.74 0.18 -16.98
C LEU A 171 11.46 0.93 -16.59
N HIS A 172 10.29 0.32 -16.80
CA HIS A 172 9.00 0.90 -16.44
C HIS A 172 8.52 0.51 -15.03
N LEU A 173 9.18 -0.45 -14.37
CA LEU A 173 8.83 -0.81 -13.00
C LEU A 173 9.13 0.36 -12.05
N PRO A 174 8.21 0.70 -11.13
CA PRO A 174 8.54 1.66 -10.09
C PRO A 174 9.63 1.08 -9.19
N VAL A 175 10.73 1.84 -9.01
CA VAL A 175 11.78 1.47 -8.05
C VAL A 175 11.18 1.53 -6.64
N GLN A 176 10.93 0.38 -6.03
CA GLN A 176 10.46 0.28 -4.66
C GLN A 176 11.60 -0.18 -3.75
N SER A 177 12.21 0.75 -3.01
CA SER A 177 12.82 0.38 -1.73
C SER A 177 11.76 0.48 -0.65
N VAL A 178 11.49 -0.66 -0.01
CA VAL A 178 10.44 -0.82 1.00
C VAL A 178 11.13 -1.21 2.31
N ASP A 179 10.88 -0.44 3.37
CA ASP A 179 11.35 -0.79 4.73
C ASP A 179 10.28 -1.59 5.47
N VAL A 180 9.00 -1.28 5.22
CA VAL A 180 7.84 -1.89 5.87
C VAL A 180 6.93 -2.47 4.81
N THR A 181 6.80 -3.79 4.76
CA THR A 181 5.91 -4.51 3.83
C THR A 181 4.53 -4.71 4.45
N TRP A 182 3.45 -4.41 3.72
CA TRP A 182 2.06 -4.59 4.18
C TRP A 182 1.35 -5.79 3.54
N GLY A 183 1.83 -6.25 2.40
CA GLY A 183 1.26 -7.40 1.70
C GLY A 183 1.80 -7.51 0.29
N ASN A 184 1.20 -8.39 -0.51
CA ASN A 184 1.55 -8.54 -1.92
C ASN A 184 0.43 -8.01 -2.81
N SER A 185 0.79 -7.39 -3.93
CA SER A 185 -0.14 -6.92 -4.95
C SER A 185 0.40 -7.22 -6.35
N PRO A 186 -0.45 -7.47 -7.36
CA PRO A 186 0.01 -7.58 -8.73
C PRO A 186 0.83 -6.37 -9.17
N VAL A 187 1.89 -6.59 -9.95
CA VAL A 187 2.70 -5.52 -10.55
C VAL A 187 1.85 -4.52 -11.34
N ALA A 188 0.74 -4.96 -11.93
CA ALA A 188 -0.16 -4.08 -12.65
C ALA A 188 -0.91 -3.06 -11.77
N ASP A 189 -1.05 -3.34 -10.48
CA ASP A 189 -1.82 -2.50 -9.56
C ASP A 189 -0.95 -1.37 -8.98
N ILE A 190 0.37 -1.51 -8.99
CA ILE A 190 1.27 -0.54 -8.35
C ILE A 190 1.55 0.69 -9.24
N PHE A 191 1.37 0.62 -10.56
CA PHE A 191 1.63 1.72 -11.49
C PHE A 191 0.75 1.69 -12.76
N ASP A 192 0.82 2.75 -13.57
CA ASP A 192 0.11 2.79 -14.85
C ASP A 192 0.79 1.90 -15.90
N THR A 193 0.15 0.77 -16.21
CA THR A 193 0.71 -0.24 -17.13
C THR A 193 0.71 0.15 -18.60
N ARG A 194 0.04 1.23 -19.02
CA ARG A 194 -0.18 1.54 -20.45
C ARG A 194 1.12 1.72 -21.24
N ALA A 195 2.02 2.56 -20.75
CA ALA A 195 3.33 2.78 -21.37
C ALA A 195 4.19 1.51 -21.35
N ALA A 196 4.21 0.79 -20.23
CA ALA A 196 4.96 -0.46 -20.10
C ALA A 196 4.46 -1.54 -21.07
N VAL A 197 3.14 -1.74 -21.18
CA VAL A 197 2.53 -2.69 -22.12
C VAL A 197 2.93 -2.37 -23.55
N GLN A 198 2.92 -1.09 -23.93
CA GLN A 198 3.37 -0.67 -25.25
C GLN A 198 4.86 -0.97 -25.47
N ALA A 199 5.72 -0.56 -24.53
CA ALA A 199 7.16 -0.73 -24.61
C ALA A 199 7.57 -2.21 -24.69
N VAL A 200 6.95 -3.08 -23.89
CA VAL A 200 7.23 -4.53 -23.87
C VAL A 200 6.82 -5.20 -25.19
N VAL A 201 5.78 -4.70 -25.86
CA VAL A 201 5.28 -5.28 -27.11
C VAL A 201 6.08 -4.84 -28.34
N LEU A 202 6.59 -3.61 -28.35
CA LEU A 202 7.24 -2.99 -29.52
C LEU A 202 8.40 -3.80 -30.14
N PRO A 203 9.33 -4.40 -29.36
CA PRO A 203 10.45 -5.16 -29.91
C PRO A 203 10.01 -6.25 -30.89
N PHE A 204 8.92 -6.96 -30.58
CA PHE A 204 8.40 -8.03 -31.43
C PHE A 204 7.94 -7.56 -32.82
N TYR A 205 7.71 -6.26 -33.02
CA TYR A 205 7.28 -5.68 -34.31
C TYR A 205 8.42 -5.11 -35.16
N ASN A 206 9.67 -5.17 -34.68
CA ASN A 206 10.81 -4.59 -35.39
C ASN A 206 11.06 -5.27 -36.76
N LYS A 207 11.82 -4.59 -37.62
CA LYS A 207 12.06 -5.03 -39.01
C LYS A 207 12.70 -6.42 -39.06
N THR A 208 13.67 -6.67 -38.18
CA THR A 208 14.41 -7.94 -38.10
C THR A 208 13.49 -9.11 -37.74
N ALA A 209 12.59 -8.93 -36.77
CA ALA A 209 11.62 -9.93 -36.35
C ALA A 209 10.68 -10.34 -37.51
N ARG A 210 10.24 -9.37 -38.32
CA ARG A 210 9.38 -9.60 -39.50
C ARG A 210 10.12 -10.32 -40.62
N GLU A 211 11.34 -9.89 -40.95
CA GLU A 211 12.15 -10.49 -42.01
C GLU A 211 12.52 -11.94 -41.68
N ARG A 212 12.87 -12.20 -40.42
CA ARG A 212 13.23 -13.54 -39.92
C ARG A 212 12.03 -14.42 -39.54
N LYS A 213 10.81 -13.86 -39.54
CA LYS A 213 9.56 -14.55 -39.19
C LYS A 213 9.58 -15.19 -37.80
N VAL A 214 10.22 -14.52 -36.83
CA VAL A 214 10.20 -14.91 -35.41
C VAL A 214 8.99 -14.25 -34.74
N PHE A 215 8.31 -14.90 -33.78
CA PHE A 215 7.14 -14.41 -33.02
C PHE A 215 5.92 -14.08 -33.89
N VAL A 216 5.70 -14.83 -34.98
CA VAL A 216 4.56 -14.58 -35.90
C VAL A 216 3.23 -14.81 -35.20
N GLU A 217 3.06 -15.95 -34.52
CA GLU A 217 1.80 -16.30 -33.84
C GLU A 217 1.50 -15.31 -32.70
N MET A 218 2.54 -14.86 -32.00
CA MET A 218 2.43 -13.89 -30.91
C MET A 218 2.00 -12.52 -31.44
N ARG A 219 2.64 -12.03 -32.51
CA ARG A 219 2.21 -10.79 -33.18
C ARG A 219 0.77 -10.89 -33.68
N GLU A 220 0.37 -12.02 -34.25
CA GLU A 220 -1.03 -12.18 -34.67
C GLU A 220 -2.01 -12.16 -33.48
N GLN A 221 -1.62 -12.69 -32.32
CA GLN A 221 -2.40 -12.58 -31.10
C GLN A 221 -2.47 -11.13 -30.59
N LEU A 222 -1.33 -10.44 -30.55
CA LEU A 222 -1.27 -9.02 -30.15
C LEU A 222 -2.08 -8.13 -31.11
N ASP A 223 -2.01 -8.37 -32.41
CA ASP A 223 -2.82 -7.70 -33.44
C ASP A 223 -4.33 -7.96 -33.23
N ARG A 224 -4.70 -9.20 -32.85
CA ARG A 224 -6.09 -9.54 -32.49
C ARG A 224 -6.55 -8.74 -31.27
N ASN A 225 -5.72 -8.69 -30.23
CA ASN A 225 -6.03 -7.99 -28.98
C ASN A 225 -6.24 -6.49 -29.21
N ILE A 226 -5.33 -5.82 -29.95
CA ILE A 226 -5.48 -4.39 -30.24
C ILE A 226 -6.70 -4.10 -31.13
N CYS A 227 -7.02 -4.97 -32.09
CA CYS A 227 -8.27 -4.87 -32.86
C CYS A 227 -9.50 -5.01 -31.96
N GLU A 228 -9.51 -5.99 -31.05
CA GLU A 228 -10.61 -6.19 -30.07
C GLU A 228 -10.82 -4.94 -29.22
N VAL A 229 -9.75 -4.39 -28.65
CA VAL A 229 -9.79 -3.18 -27.81
C VAL A 229 -10.25 -1.96 -28.61
N SER A 230 -9.86 -1.87 -29.89
CA SER A 230 -10.28 -0.80 -30.80
C SER A 230 -11.72 -0.97 -31.33
N GLY A 231 -12.42 -2.04 -30.95
CA GLY A 231 -13.78 -2.34 -31.44
C GLY A 231 -13.82 -2.74 -32.92
N MET A 232 -12.73 -3.30 -33.45
CA MET A 232 -12.59 -3.68 -34.87
C MET A 232 -12.45 -5.20 -35.04
N PRO A 233 -13.06 -5.80 -36.07
CA PRO A 233 -12.82 -7.20 -36.37
C PRO A 233 -11.39 -7.41 -36.89
N TYR A 234 -10.74 -8.49 -36.46
CA TYR A 234 -9.39 -8.82 -36.91
C TYR A 234 -9.36 -9.09 -38.44
N SER A 235 -8.60 -8.28 -39.17
CA SER A 235 -8.40 -8.39 -40.61
C SER A 235 -7.06 -7.78 -41.02
N THR A 236 -6.58 -8.12 -42.23
CA THR A 236 -5.31 -7.57 -42.77
C THR A 236 -5.32 -6.05 -42.90
N GLU A 237 -6.50 -5.47 -43.16
CA GLU A 237 -6.72 -4.03 -43.26
C GLU A 237 -6.76 -3.38 -41.87
N ASN A 238 -7.54 -3.95 -40.95
CA ASN A 238 -7.76 -3.36 -39.63
C ASN A 238 -6.51 -3.41 -38.74
N ARG A 239 -5.69 -4.46 -38.84
CA ARG A 239 -4.44 -4.56 -38.06
C ARG A 239 -3.38 -3.51 -38.42
N ASN A 240 -3.56 -2.80 -39.53
CA ASN A 240 -2.67 -1.70 -39.96
C ASN A 240 -3.41 -0.35 -39.98
N SER A 241 -4.59 -0.26 -39.35
CA SER A 241 -5.39 0.96 -39.37
C SER A 241 -4.80 2.05 -38.47
N GLU A 242 -4.85 3.30 -38.93
CA GLU A 242 -4.55 4.48 -38.09
C GLU A 242 -5.59 4.71 -36.97
N ARG A 243 -6.70 3.97 -36.99
CA ARG A 243 -7.76 4.05 -35.97
C ARG A 243 -7.57 3.07 -34.81
N LEU A 244 -6.47 2.32 -34.79
CA LEU A 244 -6.16 1.43 -33.67
C LEU A 244 -5.91 2.25 -32.40
N LEU A 245 -6.55 1.85 -31.31
CA LEU A 245 -6.33 2.43 -30.00
C LEU A 245 -5.08 1.81 -29.39
N LEU A 246 -3.99 2.58 -29.31
CA LEU A 246 -2.73 2.11 -28.72
C LEU A 246 -2.84 1.98 -27.20
N PRO A 247 -2.01 1.15 -26.54
CA PRO A 247 -2.05 1.01 -25.08
C PRO A 247 -1.94 2.34 -24.33
N GLU A 248 -1.08 3.27 -24.76
CA GLU A 248 -0.94 4.60 -24.15
C GLU A 248 -2.20 5.48 -24.28
N GLU A 249 -2.98 5.29 -25.34
CA GLU A 249 -4.22 6.03 -25.61
C GLU A 249 -5.44 5.38 -24.95
N TYR A 250 -5.27 4.18 -24.37
CA TYR A 250 -6.35 3.42 -23.76
C TYR A 250 -6.88 4.14 -22.51
N PRO A 251 -8.21 4.35 -22.38
CA PRO A 251 -8.76 5.14 -21.28
C PRO A 251 -8.79 4.43 -19.92
N ASN A 252 -8.69 3.09 -19.89
CA ASN A 252 -8.82 2.29 -18.67
C ASN A 252 -7.47 1.77 -18.16
N THR A 253 -7.44 1.27 -16.93
CA THR A 253 -6.20 0.80 -16.25
C THR A 253 -5.86 -0.67 -16.50
N ASP A 254 -6.75 -1.42 -17.14
CA ASP A 254 -6.62 -2.86 -17.40
C ASP A 254 -5.89 -3.19 -18.72
N ALA A 255 -5.09 -2.24 -19.25
CA ALA A 255 -4.35 -2.40 -20.51
C ALA A 255 -3.55 -3.71 -20.58
N HIS A 256 -2.87 -4.09 -19.50
CA HIS A 256 -2.12 -5.34 -19.40
C HIS A 256 -3.01 -6.56 -19.71
N THR A 257 -4.18 -6.71 -19.08
CA THR A 257 -5.07 -7.85 -19.35
C THR A 257 -5.71 -7.81 -20.74
N ARG A 258 -5.94 -6.62 -21.31
CA ARG A 258 -6.63 -6.47 -22.60
C ARG A 258 -5.69 -6.66 -23.79
N TYR A 259 -4.50 -6.05 -23.74
CA TYR A 259 -3.54 -6.08 -24.85
C TYR A 259 -2.61 -7.31 -24.81
N LEU A 260 -2.29 -7.84 -23.62
CA LEU A 260 -1.40 -9.00 -23.48
C LEU A 260 -2.15 -10.33 -23.30
N LYS A 261 -3.48 -10.32 -23.48
CA LYS A 261 -4.35 -11.50 -23.40
C LYS A 261 -3.79 -12.65 -24.24
N GLU A 262 -3.72 -13.85 -23.64
CA GLU A 262 -3.21 -15.08 -24.29
C GLU A 262 -1.76 -14.97 -24.78
N THR A 263 -0.94 -14.16 -24.09
CA THR A 263 0.51 -14.08 -24.31
C THR A 263 1.27 -14.33 -23.01
N PRO A 264 2.48 -14.90 -23.04
CA PRO A 264 3.32 -15.09 -21.85
C PRO A 264 3.72 -13.80 -21.13
N LEU A 265 3.60 -12.65 -21.80
CA LEU A 265 3.94 -11.34 -21.23
C LEU A 265 2.94 -10.89 -20.17
N LEU A 266 1.70 -11.41 -20.19
CA LEU A 266 0.69 -11.03 -19.20
C LEU A 266 1.14 -11.39 -17.78
N ASP A 267 1.83 -12.51 -17.63
CA ASP A 267 2.23 -13.04 -16.32
C ASP A 267 3.15 -12.07 -15.57
N LEU A 268 4.01 -11.34 -16.28
CA LEU A 268 4.86 -10.27 -15.72
C LEU A 268 4.06 -9.21 -14.96
N PHE A 269 2.88 -8.85 -15.47
CA PHE A 269 2.04 -7.80 -14.91
C PHE A 269 1.13 -8.31 -13.79
N ILE A 270 0.81 -9.60 -13.75
CA ILE A 270 -0.04 -10.19 -12.71
C ILE A 270 0.77 -10.83 -11.58
N THR A 271 2.10 -10.90 -11.69
CA THR A 271 2.97 -11.38 -10.62
C THR A 271 2.77 -10.56 -9.34
N PRO A 272 2.48 -11.22 -8.20
CA PRO A 272 2.42 -10.54 -6.92
C PRO A 272 3.82 -10.08 -6.49
N VAL A 273 3.93 -8.82 -6.11
CA VAL A 273 5.14 -8.24 -5.52
C VAL A 273 4.83 -7.66 -4.15
N PRO A 274 5.80 -7.66 -3.22
CA PRO A 274 5.63 -7.01 -1.93
C PRO A 274 5.40 -5.52 -2.12
N VAL A 275 4.34 -5.03 -1.49
CA VAL A 275 3.92 -3.65 -1.47
C VAL A 275 4.10 -3.14 -0.05
N GLY A 276 4.72 -1.97 0.05
CA GLY A 276 4.95 -1.33 1.33
C GLY A 276 5.45 0.08 1.17
N VAL A 277 6.02 0.62 2.24
CA VAL A 277 6.48 2.00 2.30
C VAL A 277 7.85 2.12 2.93
N LYS A 278 8.52 3.21 2.60
CA LYS A 278 9.68 3.66 3.36
C LYS A 278 9.22 4.18 4.71
N THR A 279 10.07 4.03 5.72
CA THR A 279 9.81 4.55 7.06
C THR A 279 9.56 6.05 7.03
N ASP A 280 10.34 6.78 6.24
CA ASP A 280 10.25 8.23 6.08
C ASP A 280 8.91 8.70 5.51
N ASP A 281 8.33 7.94 4.57
CA ASP A 281 7.04 8.24 3.97
C ASP A 281 5.90 8.12 4.99
N ARG A 282 6.08 7.32 6.05
CA ARG A 282 5.07 7.17 7.11
C ARG A 282 4.93 8.41 7.98
N TRP A 283 5.95 9.27 8.07
CA TRP A 283 5.84 10.59 8.71
C TRP A 283 5.09 11.60 7.85
N GLU A 284 4.90 11.30 6.57
CA GLU A 284 3.95 12.00 5.70
C GLU A 284 2.52 11.44 5.83
N HIS A 285 2.20 10.78 6.94
CA HIS A 285 0.85 10.43 7.40
C HIS A 285 0.04 9.48 6.49
N HIS A 286 -0.94 8.82 7.11
CA HIS A 286 -1.88 7.93 6.43
C HIS A 286 -3.28 8.50 6.55
N TRP A 287 -3.99 8.51 5.42
CA TRP A 287 -5.40 8.85 5.37
C TRP A 287 -6.20 7.65 4.86
N ILE A 288 -7.03 7.10 5.74
CA ILE A 288 -7.77 5.87 5.53
C ILE A 288 -9.27 6.15 5.53
N VAL A 289 -9.98 5.66 4.51
CA VAL A 289 -11.43 5.79 4.37
C VAL A 289 -12.03 4.41 4.12
N ALA A 290 -12.84 3.91 5.04
CA ALA A 290 -13.57 2.68 4.78
C ALA A 290 -14.86 2.54 5.56
N ALA A 291 -15.91 2.11 4.86
CA ALA A 291 -17.23 1.95 5.46
C ALA A 291 -17.22 0.94 6.62
N THR A 292 -18.24 1.08 7.47
CA THR A 292 -18.47 0.17 8.59
C THR A 292 -18.49 -1.29 8.12
N GLY A 293 -17.75 -2.15 8.83
CA GLY A 293 -17.71 -3.58 8.55
C GLY A 293 -16.77 -4.01 7.41
N HIS A 294 -16.16 -3.08 6.66
CA HIS A 294 -15.20 -3.40 5.60
C HIS A 294 -13.87 -3.95 6.14
N GLY A 295 -13.54 -3.69 7.40
CA GLY A 295 -12.31 -4.19 8.04
C GLY A 295 -11.34 -3.11 8.49
N LYS A 296 -11.77 -1.83 8.59
CA LYS A 296 -10.95 -0.70 9.06
C LYS A 296 -10.17 -1.02 10.34
N THR A 297 -10.87 -1.46 11.39
CA THR A 297 -10.22 -1.83 12.66
C THR A 297 -9.24 -2.99 12.51
N GLN A 298 -9.51 -3.98 11.64
CA GLN A 298 -8.61 -5.11 11.41
C GLN A 298 -7.32 -4.70 10.70
N MET A 299 -7.43 -3.78 9.74
CA MET A 299 -6.28 -3.16 9.10
C MET A 299 -5.46 -2.36 10.13
N LEU A 300 -6.09 -1.49 10.91
CA LEU A 300 -5.41 -0.74 11.98
C LEU A 300 -4.71 -1.68 12.96
N SER A 301 -5.39 -2.74 13.41
CA SER A 301 -4.80 -3.77 14.26
C SER A 301 -3.56 -4.41 13.66
N SER A 302 -3.58 -4.72 12.36
CA SER A 302 -2.43 -5.30 11.67
C SER A 302 -1.23 -4.34 11.65
N LEU A 303 -1.47 -3.07 11.28
CA LEU A 303 -0.43 -2.04 11.27
C LEU A 303 0.12 -1.77 12.68
N ILE A 304 -0.74 -1.78 13.70
CA ILE A 304 -0.34 -1.63 15.10
C ILE A 304 0.55 -2.79 15.52
N LEU A 305 0.22 -4.04 15.17
CA LEU A 305 1.05 -5.19 15.52
C LEU A 305 2.46 -5.10 14.91
N ASP A 306 2.56 -4.66 13.66
CA ASP A 306 3.86 -4.46 13.01
C ASP A 306 4.68 -3.37 13.72
N ASP A 307 4.04 -2.27 14.16
CA ASP A 307 4.73 -1.25 14.95
C ASP A 307 5.02 -1.66 16.39
N LEU A 308 4.24 -2.58 16.97
CA LEU A 308 4.55 -3.16 18.29
C LEU A 308 5.78 -4.06 18.22
N GLU A 309 6.01 -4.75 17.12
CA GLU A 309 7.26 -5.49 16.88
C GLU A 309 8.46 -4.52 16.83
N ARG A 310 8.31 -3.40 16.13
CA ARG A 310 9.34 -2.35 16.09
C ARG A 310 9.56 -1.67 17.43
N ALA A 311 8.50 -1.45 18.20
CA ALA A 311 8.60 -0.92 19.56
C ALA A 311 9.37 -1.87 20.50
N GLN A 312 9.25 -3.19 20.32
CA GLN A 312 10.04 -4.18 21.07
C GLN A 312 11.54 -4.05 20.80
N ASN A 313 11.91 -3.63 19.60
CA ASN A 313 13.30 -3.34 19.22
C ASN A 313 13.76 -1.93 19.64
N GLY A 314 12.90 -1.13 20.29
CA GLY A 314 13.19 0.24 20.67
C GLY A 314 13.26 1.21 19.49
N GLU A 315 12.62 0.88 18.36
CA GLU A 315 12.66 1.70 17.14
C GLU A 315 11.60 2.80 17.11
N CYS A 316 10.50 2.63 17.85
CA CYS A 316 9.40 3.60 17.89
C CYS A 316 8.56 3.53 19.16
N SER A 317 7.76 4.58 19.38
CA SER A 317 6.62 4.59 20.28
C SER A 317 5.30 4.50 19.50
N VAL A 318 4.28 3.90 20.12
CA VAL A 318 2.96 3.70 19.51
C VAL A 318 1.91 4.38 20.38
N VAL A 319 1.07 5.21 19.77
CA VAL A 319 -0.11 5.80 20.40
C VAL A 319 -1.35 5.31 19.68
N VAL A 320 -2.37 4.86 20.40
CA VAL A 320 -3.64 4.41 19.82
C VAL A 320 -4.79 5.14 20.49
N MET A 321 -5.63 5.78 19.69
CA MET A 321 -6.86 6.45 20.11
C MET A 321 -8.06 5.69 19.54
N ASP A 322 -8.98 5.30 20.41
CA ASP A 322 -10.22 4.59 20.05
C ASP A 322 -11.38 5.10 20.92
N SER A 323 -12.52 5.37 20.28
CA SER A 323 -13.74 5.84 20.94
C SER A 323 -14.66 4.71 21.39
N ASN A 324 -14.52 3.50 20.82
CA ASN A 324 -15.34 2.34 21.11
C ASN A 324 -14.70 1.35 22.10
N SER A 325 -13.49 1.65 22.57
CA SER A 325 -12.69 0.89 23.55
C SER A 325 -12.26 -0.52 23.14
N LYS A 326 -12.91 -1.15 22.16
CA LYS A 326 -12.66 -2.54 21.77
C LYS A 326 -11.22 -2.77 21.30
N LEU A 327 -10.67 -1.87 20.48
CA LEU A 327 -9.31 -2.02 19.97
C LEU A 327 -8.30 -1.92 21.11
N ILE A 328 -8.52 -0.96 22.02
CA ILE A 328 -7.68 -0.73 23.19
C ILE A 328 -7.70 -1.94 24.14
N GLU A 329 -8.88 -2.48 24.44
CA GLU A 329 -9.01 -3.65 25.30
C GLU A 329 -8.29 -4.88 24.75
N GLU A 330 -8.33 -5.10 23.43
CA GLU A 330 -7.65 -6.22 22.78
C GLU A 330 -6.12 -6.06 22.81
N ILE A 331 -5.60 -4.84 22.60
CA ILE A 331 -4.15 -4.54 22.63
C ILE A 331 -3.63 -4.60 24.07
N ALA A 332 -4.31 -3.97 25.03
CA ALA A 332 -3.87 -3.87 26.41
C ALA A 332 -3.67 -5.24 27.10
N ARG A 333 -4.30 -6.29 26.57
CA ARG A 333 -4.20 -7.68 27.07
C ARG A 333 -3.12 -8.51 26.41
N LEU A 334 -2.34 -7.99 25.46
CA LEU A 334 -1.28 -8.77 24.81
C LEU A 334 -0.21 -9.21 25.80
N SER A 335 0.24 -10.47 25.68
CA SER A 335 1.26 -11.07 26.54
C SER A 335 2.62 -10.37 26.49
N ILE A 336 2.91 -9.64 25.41
CA ILE A 336 4.14 -8.84 25.26
C ILE A 336 4.31 -7.76 26.34
N PHE A 337 3.22 -7.31 26.97
CA PHE A 337 3.25 -6.36 28.09
C PHE A 337 3.27 -7.06 29.47
N GLY A 338 3.05 -8.37 29.51
CA GLY A 338 3.05 -9.16 30.73
C GLY A 338 4.46 -9.35 31.30
N ASN A 339 4.55 -10.02 32.45
CA ASN A 339 5.82 -10.31 33.11
C ASN A 339 6.75 -11.12 32.20
N GLY A 340 7.96 -10.62 31.95
CA GLY A 340 8.93 -11.23 31.03
C GLY A 340 8.61 -11.00 29.55
N GLY A 341 7.59 -10.20 29.24
CA GLY A 341 7.29 -9.76 27.87
C GLY A 341 8.25 -8.68 27.40
N ALA A 342 8.46 -8.59 26.08
CA ALA A 342 9.42 -7.64 25.50
C ALA A 342 9.06 -6.15 25.72
N LEU A 343 7.80 -5.84 26.03
CA LEU A 343 7.29 -4.50 26.34
C LEU A 343 6.81 -4.39 27.80
N GLU A 344 7.38 -5.18 28.72
CA GLU A 344 7.10 -5.04 30.16
C GLU A 344 7.35 -3.60 30.64
N ASP A 345 6.41 -3.06 31.44
CA ASP A 345 6.40 -1.68 31.95
C ASP A 345 6.39 -0.57 30.85
N LYS A 346 6.12 -0.91 29.58
CA LYS A 346 5.98 0.05 28.47
C LYS A 346 4.54 0.44 28.13
N LEU A 347 3.55 -0.27 28.68
CA LEU A 347 2.13 0.00 28.47
C LEU A 347 1.64 1.15 29.34
N ILE A 348 0.89 2.08 28.73
CA ILE A 348 0.15 3.14 29.40
C ILE A 348 -1.28 3.10 28.87
N VAL A 349 -2.26 2.91 29.75
CA VAL A 349 -3.68 2.94 29.39
C VAL A 349 -4.34 4.13 30.08
N LEU A 350 -4.88 5.05 29.28
CA LEU A 350 -5.58 6.25 29.73
C LEU A 350 -7.07 6.04 29.46
N ASP A 351 -7.82 5.74 30.51
CA ASP A 351 -9.24 5.44 30.41
C ASP A 351 -10.05 6.30 31.40
N PRO A 352 -10.98 7.15 30.90
CA PRO A 352 -11.84 7.97 31.75
C PRO A 352 -12.95 7.17 32.46
N GLN A 353 -13.10 5.88 32.18
CA GLN A 353 -14.03 4.97 32.87
C GLN A 353 -13.48 4.41 34.19
N ASP A 354 -12.21 4.66 34.50
CA ASP A 354 -11.57 4.16 35.71
C ASP A 354 -12.09 4.85 36.98
N ASP A 355 -12.12 4.10 38.08
CA ASP A 355 -12.63 4.58 39.37
C ASP A 355 -11.86 5.79 39.91
N LEU A 356 -10.55 5.82 39.67
CA LEU A 356 -9.71 6.98 39.95
C LEU A 356 -9.66 7.88 38.72
N PRO A 357 -9.64 9.21 38.87
CA PRO A 357 -9.46 10.11 37.74
C PRO A 357 -7.99 10.20 37.30
N LEU A 358 -7.81 10.40 35.99
CA LEU A 358 -6.54 10.81 35.41
C LEU A 358 -6.15 12.21 35.90
N ALA A 359 -4.90 12.40 36.30
CA ALA A 359 -4.40 13.71 36.72
C ALA A 359 -4.05 14.56 35.49
N LEU A 360 -5.03 15.28 34.93
CA LEU A 360 -4.91 16.06 33.70
C LEU A 360 -5.07 17.56 33.96
N ASN A 361 -4.03 18.21 34.48
CA ASN A 361 -4.00 19.66 34.60
C ASN A 361 -3.52 20.34 33.31
N LEU A 362 -4.36 21.17 32.70
CA LEU A 362 -3.98 21.99 31.54
C LEU A 362 -2.77 22.88 31.82
N PHE A 363 -2.71 23.50 32.99
CA PHE A 363 -1.74 24.57 33.25
C PHE A 363 -0.43 24.06 33.86
N ASP A 364 -0.28 22.74 34.06
CA ASP A 364 0.95 22.11 34.55
C ASP A 364 1.72 21.37 33.44
N ILE A 365 2.39 22.12 32.57
CA ILE A 365 3.13 21.55 31.43
C ILE A 365 4.65 21.63 31.57
N GLY A 366 5.15 21.77 32.80
CA GLY A 366 6.59 21.85 33.04
C GLY A 366 7.25 23.12 32.51
N ILE A 367 6.55 24.27 32.50
CA ILE A 367 7.16 25.57 32.13
C ILE A 367 8.40 25.88 32.99
N ALA A 368 8.39 25.41 34.24
CA ALA A 368 9.53 25.49 35.15
C ALA A 368 10.81 24.85 34.56
N ASP A 369 10.68 23.79 33.74
CA ASP A 369 11.80 23.11 33.08
C ASP A 369 12.60 24.08 32.16
N PHE A 370 11.94 25.14 31.66
CA PHE A 370 12.53 26.11 30.73
C PHE A 370 13.00 27.41 31.39
N SER A 371 12.79 27.56 32.71
CA SER A 371 13.20 28.75 33.47
C SER A 371 14.72 28.99 33.46
N ALA A 372 15.51 27.93 33.20
CA ALA A 372 16.96 27.99 33.06
C ALA A 372 17.44 28.43 31.67
N LEU A 373 16.57 28.50 30.66
CA LEU A 373 16.95 28.90 29.29
C LEU A 373 17.20 30.42 29.19
N PRO A 374 17.95 30.89 28.17
CA PRO A 374 18.04 32.33 27.88
C PRO A 374 16.66 32.94 27.58
N LYS A 375 16.41 34.16 28.07
CA LYS A 375 15.11 34.86 27.97
C LYS A 375 14.47 34.85 26.57
N LYS A 376 15.27 35.00 25.51
CA LYS A 376 14.80 34.94 24.11
C LYS A 376 14.27 33.56 23.70
N GLN A 377 14.88 32.47 24.19
CA GLN A 377 14.37 31.12 23.97
C GLN A 377 13.13 30.87 24.82
N GLN A 378 13.13 31.33 26.08
CA GLN A 378 11.93 31.29 26.93
C GLN A 378 10.74 31.96 26.22
N ASP A 379 10.91 33.18 25.69
CA ASP A 379 9.85 33.90 24.97
C ASP A 379 9.34 33.14 23.74
N LYS A 380 10.23 32.44 23.01
CA LYS A 380 9.85 31.61 21.86
C LYS A 380 9.02 30.40 22.30
N PHE A 381 9.45 29.70 23.34
CA PHE A 381 8.69 28.59 23.93
C PHE A 381 7.35 29.06 24.47
N TYR A 382 7.32 30.14 25.24
CA TYR A 382 6.08 30.74 25.76
C TYR A 382 5.07 31.07 24.65
N ASN A 383 5.51 31.69 23.55
CA ASN A 383 4.61 32.02 22.45
C ASN A 383 4.09 30.77 21.73
N ALA A 384 4.94 29.76 21.51
CA ALA A 384 4.52 28.48 20.93
C ALA A 384 3.53 27.74 21.85
N THR A 385 3.77 27.81 23.16
CA THR A 385 2.93 27.26 24.21
C THR A 385 1.55 27.93 24.26
N ILE A 386 1.47 29.26 24.13
CA ILE A 386 0.18 29.98 24.10
C ILE A 386 -0.68 29.54 22.91
N GLU A 387 -0.11 29.39 21.72
CA GLU A 387 -0.83 28.91 20.52
C GLU A 387 -1.49 27.53 20.79
N ILE A 388 -0.75 26.63 21.42
CA ILE A 388 -1.21 25.29 21.76
C ILE A 388 -2.28 25.35 22.85
N TYR A 389 -2.14 26.25 23.82
CA TYR A 389 -3.17 26.46 24.83
C TYR A 389 -4.47 26.99 24.27
N GLU A 390 -4.40 27.96 23.35
CA GLU A 390 -5.59 28.43 22.64
C GLU A 390 -6.26 27.27 21.91
N TYR A 391 -5.49 26.38 21.28
CA TYR A 391 -6.01 25.18 20.64
C TYR A 391 -6.67 24.22 21.64
N ILE A 392 -5.95 23.77 22.66
CA ILE A 392 -6.44 22.79 23.64
C ILE A 392 -7.68 23.33 24.35
N ILE A 393 -7.67 24.60 24.74
CA ILE A 393 -8.81 25.21 25.43
C ILE A 393 -9.99 25.40 24.48
N SER A 394 -9.77 25.78 23.21
CA SER A 394 -10.86 25.85 22.22
C SER A 394 -11.47 24.46 21.98
N ALA A 395 -10.62 23.43 21.92
CA ALA A 395 -11.04 22.04 21.83
C ALA A 395 -11.87 21.59 23.04
N LEU A 396 -11.46 21.98 24.27
CA LEU A 396 -12.17 21.71 25.51
C LEU A 396 -13.50 22.44 25.62
N ILE A 397 -13.53 23.71 25.24
CA ILE A 397 -14.72 24.56 25.31
C ILE A 397 -15.71 24.24 24.16
N GLY A 398 -15.28 23.45 23.18
CA GLY A 398 -16.12 22.94 22.09
C GLY A 398 -16.54 23.99 21.06
N ALA A 399 -15.85 25.12 20.98
CA ALA A 399 -16.22 26.21 20.07
C ALA A 399 -15.06 27.14 19.75
N ASP A 400 -15.06 27.64 18.51
CA ASP A 400 -14.10 28.65 18.06
C ASP A 400 -14.19 29.92 18.91
N MET A 401 -13.02 30.45 19.21
CA MET A 401 -12.85 31.70 19.92
C MET A 401 -13.16 32.87 18.98
N THR A 402 -14.02 33.78 19.41
CA THR A 402 -14.08 35.10 18.74
C THR A 402 -12.73 35.81 18.89
N GLN A 403 -12.38 36.73 17.98
CA GLN A 403 -11.12 37.48 18.07
C GLN A 403 -10.94 38.18 19.44
N LYS A 404 -12.05 38.63 20.04
CA LYS A 404 -12.08 39.25 21.37
C LYS A 404 -11.81 38.24 22.48
N GLN A 405 -12.46 37.08 22.43
CA GLN A 405 -12.20 35.99 23.37
C GLN A 405 -10.74 35.53 23.23
N GLY A 406 -10.21 35.33 22.01
CA GLY A 406 -8.80 34.98 21.81
C GLY A 406 -7.85 35.98 22.48
N THR A 407 -8.10 37.29 22.34
CA THR A 407 -7.28 38.32 23.00
C THR A 407 -7.36 38.21 24.54
N LEU A 408 -8.56 38.05 25.10
CA LEU A 408 -8.75 37.82 26.53
C LEU A 408 -7.99 36.58 27.00
N PHE A 409 -8.09 35.49 26.25
CA PHE A 409 -7.49 34.20 26.54
C PHE A 409 -5.97 34.27 26.63
N LYS A 410 -5.29 34.96 25.71
CA LYS A 410 -3.82 35.11 25.75
C LYS A 410 -3.33 35.66 27.09
N TYR A 411 -4.00 36.68 27.61
CA TYR A 411 -3.62 37.28 28.90
C TYR A 411 -4.04 36.40 30.09
N VAL A 412 -5.20 35.76 30.00
CA VAL A 412 -5.72 34.85 31.03
C VAL A 412 -4.84 33.61 31.18
N ILE A 413 -4.46 32.95 30.08
CA ILE A 413 -3.53 31.82 30.08
C ILE A 413 -2.21 32.25 30.72
N ARG A 414 -1.67 33.41 30.35
CA ARG A 414 -0.44 33.92 30.96
C ARG A 414 -0.56 34.12 32.47
N LEU A 415 -1.72 34.57 32.95
CA LEU A 415 -1.98 34.68 34.39
C LEU A 415 -2.11 33.30 35.04
N LEU A 416 -2.84 32.36 34.43
CA LEU A 416 -3.02 31.00 34.97
C LEU A 416 -1.69 30.27 35.10
N LEU A 417 -0.79 30.41 34.13
CA LEU A 417 0.56 29.85 34.20
C LEU A 417 1.45 30.50 35.27
N ALA A 418 1.07 31.68 35.77
CA ALA A 418 1.78 32.37 36.86
C ALA A 418 1.17 32.09 38.24
N ILE A 419 -0.04 31.50 38.30
CA ILE A 419 -0.70 31.11 39.54
C ILE A 419 -0.22 29.68 39.87
N PRO A 420 0.37 29.45 41.06
CA PRO A 420 0.76 28.11 41.49
C PRO A 420 -0.45 27.16 41.50
N ASN A 421 -0.25 25.93 41.03
CA ASN A 421 -1.27 24.88 41.03
C ASN A 421 -2.59 25.27 40.34
N ALA A 422 -2.54 26.24 39.41
CA ALA A 422 -3.72 26.65 38.66
C ALA A 422 -4.29 25.45 37.89
N ASN A 423 -5.60 25.28 37.93
CA ASN A 423 -6.32 24.21 37.24
C ASN A 423 -7.58 24.77 36.57
N ILE A 424 -8.46 23.90 36.06
CA ILE A 424 -9.70 24.33 35.42
C ILE A 424 -10.64 25.10 36.35
N ILE A 425 -10.59 24.82 37.66
CA ILE A 425 -11.39 25.52 38.69
C ILE A 425 -10.85 26.93 38.88
N THR A 426 -9.53 27.12 38.99
CA THR A 426 -8.91 28.45 39.00
C THR A 426 -9.35 29.28 37.80
N PHE A 427 -9.39 28.65 36.62
CA PHE A 427 -9.81 29.32 35.41
C PHE A 427 -11.30 29.69 35.44
N LEU A 428 -12.16 28.80 35.92
CA LEU A 428 -13.58 29.08 36.14
C LEU A 428 -13.76 30.28 37.08
N GLU A 429 -13.10 30.28 38.24
CA GLU A 429 -13.19 31.36 39.22
C GLU A 429 -12.69 32.70 38.67
N LEU A 430 -11.60 32.68 37.88
CA LEU A 430 -11.07 33.87 37.23
C LEU A 430 -12.05 34.47 36.20
N MET A 431 -12.84 33.64 35.53
CA MET A 431 -13.90 34.07 34.62
C MET A 431 -15.17 34.54 35.35
N SER A 432 -15.31 34.23 36.63
CA SER A 432 -16.41 34.74 37.46
C SER A 432 -16.27 36.24 37.72
N GLN A 433 -17.40 36.92 37.97
CA GLN A 433 -17.38 38.33 38.38
C GLN A 433 -16.88 38.48 39.82
N ASP A 434 -17.38 37.64 40.72
CA ASP A 434 -17.19 37.83 42.16
C ASP A 434 -15.86 37.25 42.66
N GLN A 435 -15.35 36.21 41.99
CA GLN A 435 -14.16 35.49 42.48
C GLN A 435 -12.85 35.93 41.80
N SER A 436 -12.93 36.63 40.67
CA SER A 436 -11.74 37.02 39.91
C SER A 436 -10.77 37.96 40.66
N LEU A 437 -11.26 38.68 41.67
CA LEU A 437 -10.44 39.56 42.51
C LEU A 437 -9.53 38.79 43.48
N LYS A 438 -9.83 37.52 43.81
CA LYS A 438 -8.95 36.65 44.61
C LYS A 438 -7.54 36.58 44.00
N TYR A 439 -7.46 36.64 42.68
CA TYR A 439 -6.21 36.49 41.91
C TYR A 439 -5.49 37.82 41.63
N LYS A 440 -5.97 38.95 42.19
CA LYS A 440 -5.34 40.27 42.00
C LYS A 440 -3.84 40.31 42.39
N PRO A 441 -3.39 39.66 43.48
CA PRO A 441 -1.96 39.61 43.81
C PRO A 441 -1.09 39.01 42.70
N TYR A 442 -1.61 38.04 41.94
CA TYR A 442 -0.89 37.41 40.82
C TYR A 442 -0.94 38.29 39.56
N MET A 443 -2.07 38.95 39.29
CA MET A 443 -2.17 39.97 38.23
C MET A 443 -1.14 41.08 38.43
N ASP A 444 -0.91 41.45 39.69
CA ASP A 444 0.01 42.52 40.03
C ASP A 444 1.50 42.12 39.87
N LYS A 445 1.81 40.83 39.88
CA LYS A 445 3.17 40.32 39.63
C LYS A 445 3.53 40.26 38.14
N LEU A 446 2.55 40.37 37.24
CA LEU A 446 2.79 40.37 35.80
C LEU A 446 3.50 41.65 35.33
N ASP A 447 4.07 41.61 34.13
CA ASP A 447 4.81 42.71 33.51
C ASP A 447 4.25 43.10 32.13
N GLY A 448 4.67 44.29 31.67
CA GLY A 448 4.38 44.81 30.32
C GLY A 448 2.89 44.86 29.97
N ALA A 449 2.55 44.42 28.76
CA ALA A 449 1.19 44.47 28.23
C ALA A 449 0.19 43.66 29.07
N ALA A 450 0.63 42.55 29.69
CA ALA A 450 -0.23 41.72 30.51
C ALA A 450 -0.66 42.45 31.79
N ARG A 451 0.28 43.13 32.46
CA ARG A 451 -0.02 43.98 33.62
C ARG A 451 -1.01 45.08 33.26
N THR A 452 -0.74 45.81 32.16
CA THR A 452 -1.62 46.88 31.69
C THR A 452 -3.03 46.36 31.40
N PHE A 453 -3.15 45.20 30.74
CA PHE A 453 -4.44 44.59 30.44
C PHE A 453 -5.28 44.30 31.69
N PHE A 454 -4.69 43.71 32.74
CA PHE A 454 -5.42 43.41 33.97
C PHE A 454 -5.76 44.66 34.79
N ASP A 455 -4.97 45.73 34.70
CA ASP A 455 -5.25 46.98 35.39
C ASP A 455 -6.34 47.83 34.70
N THR A 456 -6.54 47.70 33.39
CA THR A 456 -7.36 48.65 32.62
C THR A 456 -8.46 48.04 31.76
N HIS A 457 -8.37 46.76 31.39
CA HIS A 457 -9.28 46.15 30.42
C HIS A 457 -10.06 44.96 30.99
N PHE A 458 -9.42 44.10 31.80
CA PHE A 458 -10.02 42.83 32.25
C PHE A 458 -11.32 42.99 33.04
N PHE A 459 -11.42 44.01 33.89
CA PHE A 459 -12.58 44.27 34.75
C PHE A 459 -13.57 45.28 34.15
N GLU A 460 -13.30 45.80 32.95
CA GLU A 460 -14.05 46.90 32.34
C GLU A 460 -14.46 46.58 30.89
N GLY A 461 -15.23 47.50 30.30
CA GLY A 461 -15.49 47.53 28.86
C GLY A 461 -16.06 46.23 28.29
N GLU A 462 -15.51 45.83 27.15
CA GLU A 462 -15.97 44.66 26.38
C GLU A 462 -15.52 43.33 26.97
N PHE A 463 -14.35 43.25 27.61
CA PHE A 463 -13.84 41.99 28.18
C PHE A 463 -14.66 41.52 29.38
N LYS A 464 -15.11 42.46 30.24
CA LYS A 464 -16.09 42.16 31.30
C LYS A 464 -17.36 41.49 30.75
N ARG A 465 -17.80 41.87 29.54
CA ARG A 465 -19.00 41.32 28.90
C ARG A 465 -18.77 39.94 28.27
N SER A 466 -17.53 39.61 27.89
CA SER A 466 -17.17 38.30 27.33
C SER A 466 -16.92 37.22 28.39
N LYS A 467 -16.48 37.59 29.61
CA LYS A 467 -16.21 36.65 30.71
C LYS A 467 -17.36 35.67 31.03
N PRO A 468 -18.64 36.11 31.17
CA PRO A 468 -19.74 35.21 31.51
C PRO A 468 -19.99 34.09 30.49
N GLU A 469 -19.71 34.36 29.21
CA GLU A 469 -19.87 33.35 28.16
C GLU A 469 -18.83 32.24 28.31
N ILE A 470 -17.56 32.60 28.53
CA ILE A 470 -16.49 31.63 28.79
C ILE A 470 -16.79 30.85 30.07
N HIS A 471 -17.18 31.54 31.15
CA HIS A 471 -17.57 30.92 32.41
C HIS A 471 -18.69 29.88 32.22
N ARG A 472 -19.74 30.21 31.46
CA ARG A 472 -20.85 29.27 31.19
C ARG A 472 -20.39 28.03 30.41
N ARG A 473 -19.48 28.19 29.45
CA ARG A 473 -18.95 27.04 28.70
C ARG A 473 -18.05 26.15 29.56
N LEU A 474 -17.23 26.74 30.43
CA LEU A 474 -16.45 26.00 31.43
C LEU A 474 -17.36 25.23 32.40
N LEU A 475 -18.45 25.85 32.89
CA LEU A 475 -19.46 25.14 33.67
C LEU A 475 -20.11 23.99 32.89
N GLY A 476 -20.37 24.16 31.61
CA GLY A 476 -20.91 23.10 30.74
C GLY A 476 -19.96 21.91 30.64
N LEU A 477 -18.66 22.16 30.49
CA LEU A 477 -17.63 21.12 30.47
C LEU A 477 -17.57 20.37 31.82
N LEU A 478 -17.54 21.12 32.93
CA LEU A 478 -17.45 20.59 34.28
C LEU A 478 -18.77 19.97 34.79
N ALA A 479 -19.87 20.10 34.04
CA ALA A 479 -21.10 19.38 34.35
C ALA A 479 -20.93 17.85 34.16
N ASN A 480 -19.94 17.43 33.38
CA ASN A 480 -19.51 16.04 33.34
C ASN A 480 -18.56 15.76 34.52
N THR A 481 -18.99 14.92 35.46
CA THR A 481 -18.24 14.63 36.69
C THR A 481 -16.88 13.98 36.43
N SER A 482 -16.74 13.17 35.37
CA SER A 482 -15.46 12.58 35.00
C SER A 482 -14.47 13.66 34.53
N PHE A 483 -14.95 14.67 33.79
CA PHE A 483 -14.13 15.81 33.39
C PHE A 483 -13.78 16.72 34.55
N GLU A 484 -14.75 17.02 35.42
CA GLU A 484 -14.50 17.78 36.64
C GLU A 484 -13.41 17.12 37.48
N ALA A 485 -13.50 15.80 37.68
CA ALA A 485 -12.48 15.05 38.40
C ALA A 485 -11.13 15.05 37.68
N MET A 486 -11.06 14.84 36.37
CA MET A 486 -9.77 14.78 35.66
C MET A 486 -9.06 16.13 35.57
N PHE A 487 -9.78 17.20 35.23
CA PHE A 487 -9.19 18.51 34.95
C PHE A 487 -8.96 19.39 36.19
N SER A 488 -9.44 18.95 37.36
CA SER A 488 -9.23 19.65 38.63
C SER A 488 -7.94 19.26 39.34
N ALA A 489 -7.16 18.32 38.78
CA ALA A 489 -5.84 17.98 39.31
C ALA A 489 -4.95 19.23 39.42
N SER A 490 -4.17 19.32 40.50
CA SER A 490 -3.20 20.42 40.71
C SER A 490 -1.95 20.26 39.86
N SER A 491 -1.63 19.04 39.45
CA SER A 491 -0.46 18.71 38.62
C SER A 491 -0.74 17.57 37.67
N ASN A 492 0.02 17.51 36.57
CA ASN A 492 0.04 16.40 35.64
C ASN A 492 0.97 15.31 36.15
N LYS A 493 0.45 14.09 36.25
CA LYS A 493 1.31 12.90 36.46
C LYS A 493 1.77 12.27 35.16
N LEU A 494 1.08 12.54 34.06
CA LEU A 494 1.44 12.10 32.72
C LEU A 494 2.21 13.20 31.98
N ARG A 495 3.44 12.90 31.55
CA ARG A 495 4.27 13.76 30.70
C ARG A 495 4.39 13.14 29.32
N LEU A 496 3.38 13.37 28.47
CA LEU A 496 3.32 12.77 27.14
C LEU A 496 4.53 13.14 26.28
N ASP A 497 5.06 14.35 26.44
CA ASP A 497 6.29 14.81 25.81
C ASP A 497 7.49 13.90 26.08
N ARG A 498 7.58 13.32 27.29
CA ARG A 498 8.67 12.43 27.70
C ARG A 498 8.39 10.98 27.38
N GLU A 499 7.17 10.52 27.66
CA GLU A 499 6.78 9.11 27.45
C GLU A 499 6.86 8.70 25.96
N LEU A 500 6.67 9.65 25.03
CA LEU A 500 6.81 9.40 23.60
C LEU A 500 8.25 9.09 23.15
N ASP A 501 9.27 9.47 23.92
CA ASP A 501 10.68 9.20 23.60
C ASP A 501 11.19 7.87 24.22
N GLU A 502 10.35 7.16 25.00
CA GLU A 502 10.75 5.96 25.75
C GLU A 502 10.25 4.63 25.16
N SER A 503 9.95 4.59 23.85
CA SER A 503 9.38 3.42 23.15
C SER A 503 8.15 2.86 23.87
N LYS A 504 7.25 3.75 24.31
CA LYS A 504 6.03 3.41 25.05
C LYS A 504 4.91 3.05 24.10
N VAL A 505 3.96 2.29 24.64
CA VAL A 505 2.67 2.01 24.00
C VAL A 505 1.58 2.69 24.80
N ILE A 506 1.01 3.75 24.26
CA ILE A 506 0.04 4.61 24.92
C ILE A 506 -1.33 4.41 24.30
N LEU A 507 -2.26 3.87 25.07
CA LEU A 507 -3.62 3.58 24.64
C LEU A 507 -4.56 4.62 25.28
N ILE A 508 -5.25 5.39 24.46
CA ILE A 508 -6.10 6.51 24.85
C ILE A 508 -7.55 6.17 24.50
N ASN A 509 -8.33 5.77 25.51
CA ASN A 509 -9.74 5.45 25.33
C ASN A 509 -10.57 6.73 25.45
N THR A 510 -11.23 7.17 24.38
CA THR A 510 -12.15 8.31 24.47
C THR A 510 -13.56 7.91 24.90
N ALA A 511 -13.81 6.61 25.10
CA ALA A 511 -14.93 6.07 25.86
C ALA A 511 -16.29 6.69 25.50
N LYS A 512 -16.63 6.75 24.21
CA LYS A 512 -17.83 7.44 23.71
C LYS A 512 -19.12 6.98 24.38
N GLY A 513 -19.25 5.68 24.65
CA GLY A 513 -20.40 5.12 25.36
C GLY A 513 -20.55 5.60 26.81
N HIS A 514 -19.46 6.01 27.48
CA HIS A 514 -19.44 6.51 28.85
C HIS A 514 -19.52 8.04 28.92
N LEU A 515 -18.70 8.74 28.13
CA LEU A 515 -18.64 10.20 28.13
C LEU A 515 -19.78 10.86 27.34
N GLY A 516 -20.32 10.17 26.33
CA GLY A 516 -21.21 10.73 25.33
C GLY A 516 -20.46 11.40 24.18
N ASP A 517 -21.17 11.69 23.09
CA ASP A 517 -20.58 12.15 21.81
C ASP A 517 -19.76 13.43 21.95
N GLU A 518 -20.34 14.47 22.58
CA GLU A 518 -19.70 15.79 22.70
C GLU A 518 -18.44 15.72 23.58
N ALA A 519 -18.54 15.08 24.74
CA ALA A 519 -17.43 14.94 25.67
C ALA A 519 -16.33 14.02 25.10
N SER A 520 -16.66 12.90 24.46
CA SER A 520 -15.66 12.06 23.77
C SER A 520 -14.86 12.83 22.73
N GLY A 521 -15.55 13.63 21.88
CA GLY A 521 -14.89 14.49 20.89
C GLY A 521 -13.98 15.55 21.53
N ILE A 522 -14.42 16.17 22.63
CA ILE A 522 -13.61 17.10 23.43
C ILE A 522 -12.35 16.42 23.98
N PHE A 523 -12.51 15.24 24.59
CA PHE A 523 -11.41 14.50 25.21
C PHE A 523 -10.37 14.03 24.17
N GLY A 524 -10.83 13.55 23.02
CA GLY A 524 -9.94 13.19 21.92
C GLY A 524 -9.15 14.39 21.39
N ARG A 525 -9.81 15.53 21.15
CA ARG A 525 -9.11 16.76 20.71
C ARG A 525 -8.12 17.29 21.76
N PHE A 526 -8.40 17.11 23.04
CA PHE A 526 -7.44 17.41 24.12
C PHE A 526 -6.14 16.60 23.94
N PHE A 527 -6.21 15.29 23.72
CA PHE A 527 -5.02 14.47 23.48
C PHE A 527 -4.33 14.76 22.14
N VAL A 528 -5.08 15.06 21.08
CA VAL A 528 -4.50 15.56 19.82
C VAL A 528 -3.69 16.83 20.08
N GLY A 529 -4.18 17.72 20.95
CA GLY A 529 -3.47 18.91 21.40
C GLY A 529 -2.20 18.61 22.19
N LEU A 530 -2.22 17.63 23.10
CA LEU A 530 -1.02 17.17 23.82
C LEU A 530 0.02 16.54 22.87
N ILE A 531 -0.41 15.79 21.85
CA ILE A 531 0.48 15.25 20.82
C ILE A 531 1.08 16.39 19.98
N TRP A 532 0.28 17.39 19.66
CA TRP A 532 0.78 18.59 18.98
C TRP A 532 1.77 19.36 19.86
N GLN A 533 1.54 19.40 21.17
CA GLN A 533 2.47 19.97 22.13
C GLN A 533 3.81 19.23 22.14
N ALA A 534 3.78 17.90 22.24
CA ALA A 534 4.97 17.07 22.18
C ALA A 534 5.73 17.28 20.86
N THR A 535 5.01 17.39 19.73
CA THR A 535 5.60 17.77 18.44
C THR A 535 6.42 19.06 18.56
N LYS A 536 5.87 20.09 19.22
CA LYS A 536 6.53 21.39 19.33
C LYS A 536 7.78 21.36 20.21
N MET A 537 7.76 20.57 21.27
CA MET A 537 8.91 20.40 22.15
C MET A 537 10.07 19.67 21.47
N ARG A 538 9.76 18.86 20.45
CA ARG A 538 10.73 18.03 19.71
C ARG A 538 11.28 18.71 18.45
N PHE A 539 10.89 19.96 18.17
CA PHE A 539 11.31 20.65 16.94
C PHE A 539 12.80 20.94 16.83
N GLU A 540 13.48 21.09 17.96
CA GLU A 540 14.91 21.39 18.01
C GLU A 540 15.76 20.11 18.15
N ASP A 541 15.11 18.95 18.29
CA ASP A 541 15.78 17.65 18.27
C ASP A 541 16.15 17.29 16.81
N PRO A 542 17.44 17.08 16.49
CA PRO A 542 17.86 16.67 15.15
C PRO A 542 17.49 15.22 14.82
N ASP A 543 17.27 14.37 15.81
CA ASP A 543 17.01 12.94 15.64
C ASP A 543 15.89 12.43 16.55
N PRO A 544 14.66 13.00 16.44
CA PRO A 544 13.58 12.67 17.35
C PRO A 544 13.18 11.19 17.22
N HIS A 545 12.84 10.57 18.33
CA HIS A 545 12.37 9.19 18.37
C HIS A 545 11.12 8.99 17.47
N PRO A 546 11.04 7.98 16.60
CA PRO A 546 9.84 7.78 15.78
C PRO A 546 8.59 7.51 16.62
N VAL A 547 7.47 8.15 16.26
CA VAL A 547 6.18 7.94 16.92
C VAL A 547 5.09 7.71 15.88
N TYR A 548 4.28 6.68 16.07
CA TYR A 548 3.11 6.40 15.24
C TYR A 548 1.83 6.55 16.04
N VAL A 549 0.97 7.47 15.61
CA VAL A 549 -0.30 7.80 16.28
C VAL A 549 -1.45 7.27 15.44
N TYR A 550 -2.08 6.22 15.92
CA TYR A 550 -3.27 5.60 15.35
C TYR A 550 -4.51 6.26 15.92
N ILE A 551 -5.38 6.75 15.03
CA ILE A 551 -6.63 7.40 15.41
C ILE A 551 -7.76 6.70 14.64
N ASP A 552 -8.51 5.85 15.35
CA ASP A 552 -9.79 5.36 14.83
C ASP A 552 -10.86 6.45 14.97
N GLU A 553 -11.80 6.49 14.03
CA GLU A 553 -12.84 7.53 13.91
C GLU A 553 -12.31 8.98 13.97
N ALA A 554 -11.24 9.26 13.23
CA ALA A 554 -10.54 10.54 13.26
C ALA A 554 -11.42 11.77 12.95
N VAL A 555 -12.59 11.59 12.31
CA VAL A 555 -13.56 12.67 12.02
C VAL A 555 -14.03 13.35 13.29
N GLU A 556 -14.16 12.63 14.41
CA GLU A 556 -14.58 13.20 15.70
C GLU A 556 -13.60 14.25 16.22
N TYR A 557 -12.35 14.20 15.77
CA TYR A 557 -11.26 15.05 16.24
C TYR A 557 -10.75 16.02 15.18
N PHE A 558 -11.32 16.02 13.98
CA PHE A 558 -10.93 16.96 12.93
C PHE A 558 -11.40 18.38 13.23
N ASP A 559 -10.44 19.30 13.10
CA ASP A 559 -10.67 20.73 13.27
C ASP A 559 -9.83 21.53 12.25
N PRO A 560 -10.04 22.85 12.11
CA PRO A 560 -9.32 23.67 11.14
C PRO A 560 -7.78 23.69 11.26
N HIS A 561 -7.24 23.33 12.42
CA HIS A 561 -5.80 23.32 12.71
C HIS A 561 -5.10 22.02 12.31
N ILE A 562 -5.83 20.96 11.94
CA ILE A 562 -5.24 19.67 11.57
C ILE A 562 -4.14 19.78 10.52
N GLY A 563 -4.28 20.68 9.53
CA GLY A 563 -3.26 20.89 8.52
C GLY A 563 -1.96 21.48 9.07
N ALA A 564 -2.04 22.31 10.10
CA ALA A 564 -0.87 22.82 10.80
C ALA A 564 -0.21 21.71 11.63
N LEU A 565 -0.99 20.90 12.33
CA LEU A 565 -0.48 19.72 13.05
C LEU A 565 0.28 18.77 12.12
N LEU A 566 -0.33 18.33 11.01
CA LEU A 566 0.30 17.40 10.07
C LEU A 566 1.66 17.92 9.56
N ARG A 567 1.71 19.17 9.07
CA ARG A 567 2.98 19.78 8.61
C ARG A 567 4.07 19.81 9.67
N GLN A 568 3.68 19.94 10.93
CA GLN A 568 4.57 20.06 12.08
C GLN A 568 5.02 18.69 12.60
N ALA A 569 4.09 17.74 12.70
CA ALA A 569 4.30 16.38 13.15
C ALA A 569 5.37 15.66 12.31
N ARG A 570 5.33 15.84 10.98
CA ARG A 570 6.33 15.28 10.06
C ARG A 570 7.77 15.62 10.46
N LYS A 571 8.06 16.89 10.78
CA LYS A 571 9.41 17.33 11.15
C LYS A 571 9.91 16.71 12.45
N SER A 572 8.99 16.31 13.32
CA SER A 572 9.28 15.69 14.61
C SER A 572 9.14 14.16 14.56
N ARG A 573 9.13 13.59 13.35
CA ARG A 573 8.97 12.14 13.09
C ARG A 573 7.75 11.50 13.76
N ILE A 574 6.65 12.27 13.81
CA ILE A 574 5.35 11.79 14.27
C ILE A 574 4.50 11.51 13.03
N GLY A 575 4.22 10.23 12.76
CA GLY A 575 3.31 9.78 11.72
C GLY A 575 1.89 9.61 12.28
N LEU A 576 0.91 10.35 11.76
CA LEU A 576 -0.50 10.17 12.09
C LEU A 576 -1.13 9.19 11.11
N ILE A 577 -1.82 8.16 11.64
CA ILE A 577 -2.59 7.17 10.91
C ILE A 577 -4.06 7.43 11.24
N MET A 578 -4.76 8.12 10.35
CA MET A 578 -6.12 8.62 10.60
C MET A 578 -7.12 7.83 9.77
N ALA A 579 -8.04 7.15 10.43
CA ALA A 579 -9.05 6.34 9.78
C ALA A 579 -10.47 6.82 10.10
N HIS A 580 -11.32 6.78 9.09
CA HIS A 580 -12.75 7.13 9.22
C HIS A 580 -13.59 6.47 8.13
N GLN A 581 -14.91 6.63 8.22
CA GLN A 581 -15.85 5.86 7.40
C GLN A 581 -16.13 6.51 6.04
N ASP A 582 -16.33 7.83 6.05
CA ASP A 582 -16.73 8.62 4.90
C ASP A 582 -16.30 10.08 5.08
N PHE A 583 -16.73 10.95 4.16
CA PHE A 583 -16.45 12.38 4.22
C PHE A 583 -17.61 13.20 4.82
N GLU A 584 -18.58 12.56 5.46
CA GLU A 584 -19.64 13.25 6.17
C GLU A 584 -19.05 13.94 7.42
N GLY A 585 -19.48 15.18 7.66
CA GLY A 585 -18.95 15.98 8.77
C GLY A 585 -17.51 16.50 8.60
N VAL A 586 -16.78 16.11 7.55
CA VAL A 586 -15.40 16.57 7.32
C VAL A 586 -15.39 17.91 6.57
N PRO A 587 -14.84 18.99 7.17
CA PRO A 587 -14.74 20.27 6.47
C PRO A 587 -13.83 20.20 5.24
N GLU A 588 -14.16 20.92 4.17
CA GLU A 588 -13.35 20.94 2.93
C GLU A 588 -11.91 21.42 3.17
N GLY A 589 -11.69 22.33 4.12
CA GLY A 589 -10.34 22.74 4.53
C GLY A 589 -9.50 21.60 5.11
N VAL A 590 -10.14 20.69 5.86
CA VAL A 590 -9.51 19.48 6.41
C VAL A 590 -9.21 18.48 5.30
N LEU A 591 -10.14 18.23 4.38
CA LEU A 591 -9.91 17.36 3.22
C LEU A 591 -8.74 17.87 2.36
N ALA A 592 -8.67 19.19 2.12
CA ALA A 592 -7.56 19.80 1.40
C ALA A 592 -6.22 19.62 2.15
N ALA A 593 -6.22 19.74 3.48
CA ALA A 593 -5.05 19.49 4.30
C ALA A 593 -4.60 18.03 4.28
N LEU A 594 -5.53 17.07 4.41
CA LEU A 594 -5.25 15.64 4.30
C LEU A 594 -4.69 15.29 2.92
N ARG A 595 -5.32 15.77 1.84
CA ARG A 595 -4.81 15.55 0.47
C ARG A 595 -3.37 16.04 0.30
N THR A 596 -3.04 17.19 0.88
CA THR A 596 -1.72 17.81 0.72
C THR A 596 -0.66 17.14 1.59
N ASN A 597 -1.00 16.77 2.83
CA ASN A 597 0.00 16.33 3.82
C ASN A 597 0.03 14.81 4.02
N ALA A 598 -1.04 14.08 3.71
CA ALA A 598 -1.06 12.62 3.72
C ALA A 598 -0.55 12.08 2.37
N SER A 599 0.56 11.36 2.42
CA SER A 599 1.17 10.72 1.25
C SER A 599 0.74 9.29 1.08
N ILE A 600 0.28 8.65 2.15
CA ILE A 600 -0.29 7.31 2.12
C ILE A 600 -1.81 7.44 2.22
N ARG A 601 -2.51 6.82 1.28
CA ARG A 601 -3.96 6.91 1.16
C ARG A 601 -4.53 5.53 0.90
N MET A 602 -5.54 5.15 1.68
CA MET A 602 -6.16 3.83 1.61
C MET A 602 -7.67 3.98 1.58
N ALA A 603 -8.34 3.26 0.67
CA ALA A 603 -9.80 3.26 0.59
C ALA A 603 -10.39 1.86 0.36
N GLY A 604 -11.56 1.59 0.95
CA GLY A 604 -12.26 0.33 0.75
C GLY A 604 -13.73 0.36 1.20
N GLY A 605 -14.58 -0.47 0.59
CA GLY A 605 -15.96 -0.68 1.03
C GLY A 605 -16.91 0.49 0.81
N ILE A 606 -16.67 1.35 -0.18
CA ILE A 606 -17.51 2.53 -0.44
C ILE A 606 -18.69 2.13 -1.33
N GLU A 607 -19.89 2.01 -0.75
CA GLU A 607 -21.07 1.49 -1.46
C GLU A 607 -21.77 2.55 -2.33
N SER A 608 -21.83 3.79 -1.85
CA SER A 608 -22.54 4.89 -2.51
C SER A 608 -21.76 5.41 -3.74
N PRO A 609 -22.35 5.42 -4.95
CA PRO A 609 -21.69 5.93 -6.14
C PRO A 609 -21.30 7.41 -6.05
N TYR A 610 -22.05 8.20 -5.28
CA TYR A 610 -21.75 9.61 -5.03
C TYR A 610 -20.48 9.75 -4.18
N ASP A 611 -20.41 9.00 -3.08
CA ASP A 611 -19.27 9.03 -2.16
C ASP A 611 -18.03 8.44 -2.79
N LEU A 612 -18.17 7.36 -3.58
CA LEU A 612 -17.07 6.78 -4.34
C LEU A 612 -16.41 7.81 -5.25
N LYS A 613 -17.20 8.58 -6.01
CA LYS A 613 -16.67 9.63 -6.89
C LYS A 613 -15.98 10.73 -6.09
N ARG A 614 -16.55 11.12 -4.94
CA ARG A 614 -15.96 12.14 -4.08
C ARG A 614 -14.64 11.66 -3.48
N VAL A 615 -14.59 10.45 -2.94
CA VAL A 615 -13.40 9.82 -2.34
C VAL A 615 -12.31 9.61 -3.38
N SER A 616 -12.65 9.02 -4.53
CA SER A 616 -11.75 8.82 -5.65
C SER A 616 -11.07 10.12 -6.09
N ASN A 617 -11.85 11.18 -6.36
CA ASN A 617 -11.31 12.47 -6.80
C ASN A 617 -10.45 13.15 -5.73
N THR A 618 -10.80 12.98 -4.45
CA THR A 618 -10.11 13.68 -3.36
C THR A 618 -8.83 12.97 -2.95
N MET A 619 -8.83 11.63 -2.94
CA MET A 619 -7.67 10.81 -2.59
C MET A 619 -6.76 10.50 -3.79
N GLY A 620 -7.26 10.65 -5.02
CA GLY A 620 -6.52 10.30 -6.24
C GLY A 620 -6.46 8.78 -6.46
N LEU A 621 -7.54 8.08 -6.13
CA LEU A 621 -7.65 6.62 -6.21
C LEU A 621 -8.63 6.22 -7.32
N ASN A 622 -8.38 5.11 -8.01
CA ASN A 622 -9.25 4.64 -9.09
C ASN A 622 -10.60 4.12 -8.52
N PRO A 623 -11.75 4.67 -8.94
CA PRO A 623 -13.05 4.32 -8.37
C PRO A 623 -13.48 2.88 -8.70
N GLU A 624 -13.12 2.36 -9.87
CA GLU A 624 -13.43 0.98 -10.27
C GLU A 624 -12.68 -0.03 -9.41
N LEU A 625 -11.42 0.27 -9.07
CA LEU A 625 -10.59 -0.59 -8.23
C LEU A 625 -11.02 -0.55 -6.76
N ILE A 626 -11.51 0.60 -6.24
CA ILE A 626 -12.09 0.69 -4.89
C ILE A 626 -13.30 -0.25 -4.79
N ASN A 627 -14.21 -0.24 -5.78
CA ASN A 627 -15.41 -1.08 -5.78
C ASN A 627 -15.09 -2.59 -5.83
N LYS A 628 -13.93 -2.98 -6.35
CA LYS A 628 -13.49 -4.39 -6.40
C LYS A 628 -12.87 -4.87 -5.09
N GLN A 629 -12.61 -3.98 -4.14
CA GLN A 629 -12.00 -4.36 -2.87
C GLN A 629 -12.94 -5.24 -2.06
N GLN A 630 -12.45 -6.44 -1.70
CA GLN A 630 -13.15 -7.34 -0.80
C GLN A 630 -12.97 -6.88 0.65
N LYS A 631 -13.78 -7.43 1.56
CA LYS A 631 -13.64 -7.16 3.00
C LYS A 631 -12.21 -7.48 3.47
N GLY A 632 -11.58 -6.52 4.14
CA GLY A 632 -10.18 -6.59 4.59
C GLY A 632 -9.15 -6.18 3.53
N SER A 633 -9.57 -5.92 2.30
CA SER A 633 -8.71 -5.41 1.22
C SER A 633 -8.88 -3.90 1.06
N PHE A 634 -7.78 -3.19 0.85
CA PHE A 634 -7.77 -1.74 0.71
C PHE A 634 -6.96 -1.33 -0.51
N LEU A 635 -7.54 -0.44 -1.32
CA LEU A 635 -6.83 0.19 -2.41
C LEU A 635 -5.90 1.25 -1.85
N THR A 636 -4.61 1.11 -2.11
CA THR A 636 -3.55 1.89 -1.48
C THR A 636 -2.76 2.68 -2.52
N SER A 637 -2.57 3.97 -2.23
CA SER A 637 -1.64 4.84 -2.94
C SER A 637 -0.58 5.38 -1.98
N VAL A 638 0.65 5.43 -2.47
CA VAL A 638 1.80 6.07 -1.83
C VAL A 638 2.38 7.07 -2.80
N ARG A 639 2.41 8.34 -2.39
CA ARG A 639 2.96 9.44 -3.19
C ARG A 639 4.38 9.11 -3.65
N GLY A 640 4.64 9.26 -4.95
CA GLY A 640 5.98 9.06 -5.53
C GLY A 640 6.30 7.63 -5.95
N GLY A 641 5.36 6.67 -5.86
CA GLY A 641 5.58 5.34 -6.40
C GLY A 641 4.31 4.53 -6.65
N ILE A 642 3.49 4.32 -5.62
CA ILE A 642 2.39 3.35 -5.64
C ILE A 642 1.08 4.06 -5.94
N THR A 643 0.38 3.66 -6.99
CA THR A 643 -0.86 4.34 -7.39
C THR A 643 -2.12 3.65 -6.88
N ASN A 644 -2.29 2.35 -7.07
CA ASN A 644 -3.56 1.66 -6.77
C ASN A 644 -3.35 0.20 -6.31
N ALA A 645 -2.34 -0.03 -5.45
CA ALA A 645 -2.06 -1.38 -4.96
C ALA A 645 -3.21 -1.90 -4.10
N SER A 646 -3.78 -3.05 -4.43
CA SER A 646 -4.73 -3.74 -3.57
C SER A 646 -3.97 -4.49 -2.48
N ILE A 647 -4.17 -4.14 -1.22
CA ILE A 647 -3.50 -4.75 -0.06
C ILE A 647 -4.54 -5.45 0.80
N GLN A 648 -4.38 -6.77 0.95
CA GLN A 648 -5.22 -7.59 1.82
C GLN A 648 -4.61 -7.68 3.22
N PHE A 649 -5.37 -7.27 4.23
CA PHE A 649 -5.02 -7.44 5.64
C PHE A 649 -5.69 -8.68 6.21
N GLU A 650 -4.97 -9.37 7.11
CA GLU A 650 -5.46 -10.56 7.79
C GLU A 650 -6.56 -10.19 8.79
N ILE A 651 -7.74 -10.80 8.63
CA ILE A 651 -8.87 -10.60 9.55
C ILE A 651 -8.64 -11.45 10.80
N GLY A 652 -8.67 -10.83 11.97
CA GLY A 652 -8.58 -11.49 13.26
C GLY A 652 -7.15 -11.65 13.80
N ARG A 653 -6.12 -11.14 13.12
CA ARG A 653 -4.71 -11.26 13.54
C ARG A 653 -4.47 -10.85 15.01
N LEU A 654 -4.99 -9.69 15.44
CA LEU A 654 -4.83 -9.24 16.84
C LEU A 654 -5.54 -10.14 17.87
N SER A 655 -6.58 -10.85 17.46
CA SER A 655 -7.33 -11.74 18.35
C SER A 655 -6.63 -13.08 18.57
N THR A 656 -5.77 -13.50 17.65
CA THR A 656 -4.98 -14.74 17.77
C THR A 656 -3.68 -14.55 18.55
N GLU A 657 -3.23 -13.30 18.72
CA GLU A 657 -2.05 -12.98 19.51
C GLU A 657 -2.17 -13.44 20.97
N PRO A 658 -1.11 -14.00 21.58
CA PRO A 658 -1.17 -14.51 22.93
C PRO A 658 -1.49 -13.40 23.93
N LYS A 659 -2.43 -13.66 24.84
CA LYS A 659 -2.89 -12.70 25.85
C LYS A 659 -2.32 -13.03 27.23
N MET A 660 -2.01 -11.99 28.00
CA MET A 660 -1.68 -12.12 29.42
C MET A 660 -2.91 -12.55 30.24
N SER A 661 -2.68 -13.01 31.46
CA SER A 661 -3.79 -13.34 32.37
C SER A 661 -4.52 -12.07 32.84
N VAL A 662 -5.81 -12.21 33.18
CA VAL A 662 -6.60 -11.11 33.77
C VAL A 662 -5.95 -10.58 35.06
N ARG A 663 -5.30 -11.46 35.84
CA ARG A 663 -4.62 -11.08 37.08
C ARG A 663 -3.40 -10.22 36.80
N GLU A 664 -2.57 -10.59 35.82
CA GLU A 664 -1.41 -9.78 35.42
C GLU A 664 -1.84 -8.42 34.92
N TYR A 665 -2.85 -8.36 34.05
CA TYR A 665 -3.37 -7.09 33.55
C TYR A 665 -3.83 -6.17 34.69
N LYS A 666 -4.54 -6.71 35.68
CA LYS A 666 -4.96 -5.94 36.87
C LYS A 666 -3.77 -5.38 37.66
N LEU A 667 -2.68 -6.13 37.79
CA LEU A 667 -1.48 -5.66 38.49
C LEU A 667 -0.78 -4.53 37.71
N ILE A 668 -0.67 -4.66 36.39
CA ILE A 668 -0.13 -3.59 35.54
C ILE A 668 -1.01 -2.34 35.64
N LYS A 669 -2.33 -2.52 35.58
CA LYS A 669 -3.30 -1.42 35.74
C LYS A 669 -3.17 -0.71 37.08
N GLN A 670 -2.98 -1.46 38.17
CA GLN A 670 -2.76 -0.87 39.49
C GLN A 670 -1.46 -0.05 39.54
N LYS A 671 -0.34 -0.56 39.00
CA LYS A 671 0.91 0.22 38.87
C LYS A 671 0.70 1.51 38.07
N MET A 672 -0.08 1.45 36.97
CA MET A 672 -0.40 2.62 36.15
C MET A 672 -1.25 3.63 36.94
N GLN A 673 -2.19 3.18 37.74
CA GLN A 673 -3.01 4.03 38.61
C GLN A 673 -2.15 4.77 39.63
N ASP A 674 -1.24 4.08 40.31
CA ASP A 674 -0.32 4.72 41.27
C ASP A 674 0.55 5.80 40.59
N LYS A 675 0.96 5.56 39.35
CA LYS A 675 1.85 6.46 38.60
C LYS A 675 1.13 7.65 37.96
N TYR A 676 -0.04 7.46 37.34
CA TYR A 676 -0.67 8.45 36.46
C TYR A 676 -2.01 8.99 36.97
N TYR A 677 -2.62 8.34 37.96
CA TYR A 677 -3.91 8.72 38.52
C TYR A 677 -3.72 9.39 39.88
N TYR A 678 -4.76 10.05 40.39
CA TYR A 678 -4.68 10.68 41.70
C TYR A 678 -5.95 10.45 42.53
N GLU A 679 -5.80 10.50 43.85
CA GLU A 679 -6.93 10.46 44.77
C GLU A 679 -7.49 11.87 44.94
N PRO A 680 -8.78 12.11 44.62
CA PRO A 680 -9.42 13.38 44.89
C PRO A 680 -9.56 13.57 46.40
N GLY A 681 -8.87 14.57 46.98
CA GLY A 681 -8.85 14.73 48.43
C GLY A 681 -8.50 16.12 48.98
N GLU A 682 -7.79 16.95 48.22
CA GLU A 682 -7.45 18.31 48.66
C GLU A 682 -8.37 19.33 48.00
N THR A 683 -8.94 20.24 48.81
CA THR A 683 -9.75 21.33 48.27
C THR A 683 -8.86 22.34 47.53
N HIS A 684 -9.42 23.03 46.52
CA HIS A 684 -8.67 24.02 45.73
C HIS A 684 -8.01 25.11 46.61
N ASP A 685 -8.69 25.51 47.70
CA ASP A 685 -8.19 26.49 48.65
C ASP A 685 -7.01 25.96 49.49
N GLU A 686 -7.00 24.66 49.85
CA GLU A 686 -5.88 24.01 50.54
C GLU A 686 -4.63 23.93 49.65
N LEU A 687 -4.82 23.62 48.36
CA LEU A 687 -3.74 23.55 47.37
C LEU A 687 -3.06 24.90 47.09
N LEU A 688 -3.80 26.00 47.13
CA LEU A 688 -3.25 27.36 47.01
C LEU A 688 -2.46 27.74 48.28
N ALA A 689 -2.96 27.39 49.47
CA ALA A 689 -2.34 27.72 50.74
C ALA A 689 -1.00 27.00 51.00
N VAL A 690 -0.87 25.72 50.64
CA VAL A 690 0.39 24.95 50.79
C VAL A 690 1.52 25.54 49.94
N SER A 691 1.20 26.07 48.75
CA SER A 691 2.19 26.65 47.84
C SER A 691 2.76 28.00 48.33
N GLU A 692 1.95 28.82 49.00
CA GLU A 692 2.41 30.09 49.57
C GLU A 692 3.42 29.85 50.71
N ASP A 693 3.22 28.80 51.51
CA ASP A 693 4.17 28.44 52.57
C ASP A 693 5.47 27.83 52.02
N ALA A 694 5.42 27.04 50.94
CA ALA A 694 6.63 26.58 50.24
C ALA A 694 7.45 27.76 49.65
N SER A 695 6.78 28.77 49.11
CA SER A 695 7.43 29.97 48.56
C SER A 695 8.07 30.89 49.63
N LYS A 696 7.64 30.79 50.90
CA LYS A 696 8.29 31.50 52.03
C LYS A 696 9.63 30.88 52.43
N TYR A 697 9.90 29.63 52.06
CA TYR A 697 11.17 28.96 52.36
C TYR A 697 12.24 29.13 51.28
N ASP A 698 11.92 29.75 50.14
CA ASP A 698 12.88 30.02 49.05
C ASP A 698 13.32 31.50 48.99
N VAL A 699 13.57 32.08 50.17
CA VAL A 699 14.26 33.37 50.29
C VAL A 699 15.50 33.21 51.17
N GLY A 700 16.60 32.85 50.52
CA GLY A 700 17.97 33.19 50.90
C GLY A 700 18.46 32.77 52.29
N SER A 701 19.24 31.69 52.34
CA SER A 701 20.31 31.57 53.34
C SER A 701 21.64 31.21 52.69
N SER A 702 22.35 32.22 52.18
CA SER A 702 23.82 32.21 52.21
C SER A 702 24.25 32.57 53.64
N GLY A 703 24.01 31.65 54.56
CA GLY A 703 24.47 31.72 55.94
C GLY A 703 25.49 30.63 56.18
N THR A 704 26.76 31.00 56.34
CA THR A 704 27.83 30.11 56.80
C THR A 704 27.46 29.53 58.16
N ALA A 705 27.06 28.26 58.20
CA ALA A 705 26.87 27.53 59.44
C ALA A 705 28.18 26.81 59.80
N GLU A 706 28.82 27.27 60.88
CA GLU A 706 29.84 26.49 61.60
C GLU A 706 29.20 25.20 62.14
N ALA A 707 29.84 24.08 61.85
CA ALA A 707 29.42 22.77 62.31
C ALA A 707 29.62 22.63 63.83
N ASN A 708 28.54 22.37 64.56
CA ASN A 708 28.58 21.95 65.97
C ASN A 708 28.54 20.41 66.01
N PRO A 709 29.60 19.72 66.48
CA PRO A 709 29.72 18.27 66.35
C PRO A 709 29.19 17.53 67.59
N ASN A 710 27.89 17.61 67.89
CA ASN A 710 27.36 16.88 69.05
C ASN A 710 25.93 16.29 68.99
N ASP A 711 25.17 16.40 67.90
CA ASP A 711 23.83 15.79 67.86
C ASP A 711 23.78 14.62 66.88
N TYR A 712 24.33 13.48 67.32
CA TYR A 712 23.93 12.16 66.88
C TYR A 712 23.57 11.37 68.13
N PHE A 713 22.29 11.36 68.50
CA PHE A 713 21.57 10.29 69.22
C PHE A 713 20.14 10.79 69.53
N ASP A 714 19.18 10.44 68.69
CA ASP A 714 17.94 9.73 69.05
C ASP A 714 17.05 9.46 67.82
#